data_AF-A0A972IES5-F1
#
_entry.id   AF-A0A972IES5-F1
#
_cell.length_a   1.000
_cell.length_b   1.000
_cell.length_c   1.000
_cell.angle_alpha   90.00
_cell.angle_beta   90.00
_cell.angle_gamma   90.00
#
_symmetry.space_group_name_H-M   'P 1'
#
loop_
_entity.id
_entity.type
_entity.pdbx_description
1 polymer ?
#
loop_
_entity_poly.entity_id
_entity_poly.type
_entity_poly.pdbx_seq_one_letter_code
_entity_poly.pdbx_strand_id
1 'polypeptide(L)'
;MPDTSLEALRRRLAEGRDPQTVEAIRSAVEARQQVRGGHTRWGLVCEEAGLMGLAFREFQLAIRDDQADGVALERLAEHYQERGDTVRAASLFERLLQTNPAHQAWLQSLAELLRGTPEWQQVRQAVARAVAAGLPEERAAELLRSGGDPHEAAGIPNPLEDASEKTLPAPSDADCIRFASLFSGREDVYARQWHRPTNGQTGYTPVHEPLTPAVIRNHLLGAFTAGVYPIRLDQTATWFAVDLDLRRPALDEARRDAARARQLRDLTRRTGLAILGVLCELGLDPLFENSGYKGRHYWVFLEQPEEAKVLHQCGRLLLARLQRDLPSEFALEFFPKQPHRGGKGLGNLIKLPLGVHRRTGYRSTLLDQQGKPIDRPLEFLQNLRRLPRQALYDLVGRLKPLAGLVPVDSGEDARSSGSPEESSAGMAAVAVPAPPELAPPWTEADFEADRRIRHLLGECPVLAELKAQVDAYRRLTHDEQVVLIHSLGHVPGGPQAVNYLLQKCVDVAPDSLMQSRLKGNPISCPKIRKRIGHITRKVKCRCSFEFAPTHYPTPVLHLETLPAETPAEPAQQQDAAGDPQTLARRYGVLDRQRREIEQQWRQMHEAICRLLDGRPDRRLQCEEGRYELSDEDGIETLVWIPDDRGVAGPPGNGPDRGNPGPAEGS
;
A
#
# COMPACT_ATOMS: atom_id res chain seq x y z
N MET A 1 -23.99 15.70 -44.55
CA MET A 1 -23.81 14.98 -43.27
C MET A 1 -23.44 13.54 -43.60
N PRO A 2 -22.41 12.94 -42.98
CA PRO A 2 -22.16 11.50 -43.17
C PRO A 2 -23.39 10.71 -42.71
N ASP A 3 -23.74 9.66 -43.45
CA ASP A 3 -24.85 8.77 -43.10
C ASP A 3 -24.53 8.07 -41.77
N THR A 4 -25.35 8.34 -40.76
CA THR A 4 -25.24 7.82 -39.39
C THR A 4 -26.24 6.70 -39.12
N SER A 5 -26.92 6.21 -40.17
CA SER A 5 -27.76 5.03 -40.06
C SER A 5 -26.95 3.82 -39.60
N LEU A 6 -27.58 2.95 -38.82
CA LEU A 6 -26.99 1.72 -38.32
C LEU A 6 -26.37 0.86 -39.44
N GLU A 7 -27.04 0.77 -40.59
CA GLU A 7 -26.60 -0.02 -41.73
C GLU A 7 -25.39 0.60 -42.43
N ALA A 8 -25.34 1.92 -42.57
CA ALA A 8 -24.17 2.62 -43.08
C ALA A 8 -22.96 2.47 -42.14
N LEU A 9 -23.17 2.61 -40.83
CA LEU A 9 -22.11 2.45 -39.83
C LEU A 9 -21.60 1.01 -39.77
N ARG A 10 -22.49 0.02 -39.85
CA ARG A 10 -22.11 -1.39 -39.88
C ARG A 10 -21.34 -1.75 -41.16
N ARG A 11 -21.76 -1.24 -42.32
CA ARG A 11 -21.02 -1.44 -43.58
C ARG A 11 -19.61 -0.85 -43.49
N ARG A 12 -19.49 0.39 -43.00
CA ARG A 12 -18.19 1.04 -42.77
C ARG A 12 -17.32 0.22 -41.81
N LEU A 13 -17.91 -0.30 -40.74
CA LEU A 13 -17.22 -1.13 -39.75
C LEU A 13 -16.71 -2.45 -40.36
N ALA A 14 -17.47 -3.03 -41.30
CA ALA A 14 -17.10 -4.24 -42.05
C ALA A 14 -15.99 -3.98 -43.08
N GLU A 15 -15.98 -2.80 -43.71
CA GLU A 15 -14.91 -2.33 -44.62
C GLU A 15 -13.59 -2.04 -43.85
N GLY A 16 -13.69 -1.74 -42.56
CA GLY A 16 -12.58 -1.66 -41.62
C GLY A 16 -12.96 -0.87 -40.37
N ARG A 17 -12.43 -1.26 -39.20
CA ARG A 17 -12.59 -0.46 -37.96
C ARG A 17 -11.72 0.80 -38.02
N ASP A 18 -12.10 1.78 -38.83
CA ASP A 18 -11.48 3.09 -38.76
C ASP A 18 -12.02 3.87 -37.54
N PRO A 19 -11.20 4.73 -36.94
CA PRO A 19 -11.62 5.42 -35.73
C PRO A 19 -12.76 6.43 -35.87
N GLN A 20 -12.95 7.02 -37.06
CA GLN A 20 -14.05 7.94 -37.31
C GLN A 20 -15.37 7.18 -37.33
N THR A 21 -15.37 5.94 -37.83
CA THR A 21 -16.55 5.05 -37.76
C THR A 21 -16.86 4.62 -36.33
N VAL A 22 -15.85 4.28 -35.51
CA VAL A 22 -16.08 3.93 -34.09
C VAL A 22 -16.63 5.12 -33.31
N GLU A 23 -16.12 6.34 -33.55
CA GLU A 23 -16.63 7.54 -32.90
C GLU A 23 -18.03 7.94 -33.38
N ALA A 24 -18.33 7.73 -34.67
CA ALA A 24 -19.68 7.92 -35.20
C ALA A 24 -20.67 6.92 -34.59
N ILE A 25 -20.27 5.66 -34.36
CA ILE A 25 -21.07 4.66 -33.64
C ILE A 25 -21.28 5.10 -32.20
N ARG A 26 -20.24 5.51 -31.47
CA ARG A 26 -20.35 6.02 -30.10
C ARG A 26 -21.36 7.17 -30.02
N SER A 27 -21.16 8.20 -30.85
CA SER A 27 -22.01 9.39 -30.88
C SER A 27 -23.46 9.05 -31.22
N ALA A 28 -23.68 8.16 -32.21
CA ALA A 28 -25.01 7.71 -32.60
C ALA A 28 -25.71 6.93 -31.47
N VAL A 29 -24.97 6.08 -30.75
CA VAL A 29 -25.50 5.29 -29.63
C VAL A 29 -25.78 6.16 -28.41
N GLU A 30 -24.93 7.15 -28.12
CA GLU A 30 -25.15 8.13 -27.05
C GLU A 30 -26.35 9.04 -27.33
N ALA A 31 -26.56 9.46 -28.58
CA ALA A 31 -27.73 10.23 -28.98
C ALA A 31 -29.05 9.44 -28.89
N ARG A 32 -28.99 8.11 -28.78
CA ARG A 32 -30.15 7.21 -28.79
C ARG A 32 -30.61 6.75 -27.40
N GLN A 33 -30.06 7.27 -26.31
CA GLN A 33 -30.40 6.83 -24.95
C GLN A 33 -31.92 6.85 -24.63
N GLN A 34 -32.69 7.72 -25.27
CA GLN A 34 -34.14 7.87 -25.07
C GLN A 34 -34.99 7.26 -26.20
N VAL A 35 -34.37 6.70 -27.24
CA VAL A 35 -35.06 6.11 -28.38
C VAL A 35 -35.40 4.67 -28.06
N ARG A 36 -36.66 4.25 -28.23
CA ARG A 36 -37.06 2.84 -28.08
C ARG A 36 -36.73 2.02 -29.34
N GLY A 37 -36.36 0.77 -29.14
CA GLY A 37 -36.22 -0.24 -30.18
C GLY A 37 -34.89 -0.22 -30.94
N GLY A 38 -34.53 -1.38 -31.47
CA GLY A 38 -33.29 -1.59 -32.25
C GLY A 38 -32.02 -1.69 -31.40
N HIS A 39 -32.13 -1.62 -30.07
CA HIS A 39 -31.00 -1.65 -29.15
C HIS A 39 -30.13 -2.90 -29.30
N THR A 40 -30.69 -4.09 -29.57
CA THR A 40 -29.91 -5.31 -29.81
C THR A 40 -28.98 -5.18 -31.01
N ARG A 41 -29.48 -4.62 -32.12
CA ARG A 41 -28.65 -4.40 -33.32
C ARG A 41 -27.54 -3.37 -33.04
N TRP A 42 -27.84 -2.33 -32.27
CA TRP A 42 -26.85 -1.34 -31.83
C TRP A 42 -25.83 -1.91 -30.84
N GLY A 43 -26.26 -2.77 -29.92
CA GLY A 43 -25.41 -3.49 -28.98
C GLY A 43 -24.42 -4.38 -29.71
N LEU A 44 -24.88 -5.16 -30.69
CA LEU A 44 -24.02 -5.98 -31.55
C LEU A 44 -23.01 -5.13 -32.31
N VAL A 45 -23.43 -4.00 -32.90
CA VAL A 45 -22.51 -3.06 -33.56
C VAL A 45 -21.52 -2.43 -32.57
N CYS A 46 -21.90 -2.19 -31.32
CA CYS A 46 -20.99 -1.74 -30.27
C CYS A 46 -19.97 -2.83 -29.90
N GLU A 47 -20.37 -4.11 -29.82
CA GLU A 47 -19.44 -5.23 -29.63
C GLU A 47 -18.47 -5.35 -30.80
N GLU A 48 -19.01 -5.34 -32.03
CA GLU A 48 -18.27 -5.29 -33.30
C GLU A 48 -17.42 -4.02 -33.44
N ALA A 49 -17.59 -2.99 -32.58
CA ALA A 49 -16.76 -1.80 -32.53
C ALA A 49 -15.77 -1.81 -31.34
N GLY A 50 -15.92 -2.74 -30.38
CA GLY A 50 -15.09 -2.80 -29.16
C GLY A 50 -15.59 -1.90 -28.03
N LEU A 51 -16.79 -1.34 -28.16
CA LEU A 51 -17.43 -0.42 -27.21
C LEU A 51 -18.28 -1.19 -26.19
N MET A 52 -17.64 -2.09 -25.44
CA MET A 52 -18.37 -3.10 -24.67
C MET A 52 -19.25 -2.55 -23.53
N GLY A 53 -18.85 -1.44 -22.90
CA GLY A 53 -19.71 -0.76 -21.92
C GLY A 53 -20.98 -0.16 -22.54
N LEU A 54 -20.89 0.34 -23.78
CA LEU A 54 -22.07 0.80 -24.53
C LEU A 54 -22.90 -0.39 -25.02
N ALA A 55 -22.26 -1.46 -25.48
CA ALA A 55 -22.94 -2.69 -25.86
C ALA A 55 -23.77 -3.26 -24.71
N PHE A 56 -23.18 -3.34 -23.50
CA PHE A 56 -23.87 -3.77 -22.29
C PHE A 56 -25.10 -2.92 -22.00
N ARG A 57 -24.96 -1.59 -22.04
CA ARG A 57 -26.10 -0.67 -21.85
C ARG A 57 -27.18 -0.89 -22.91
N GLU A 58 -26.80 -1.01 -24.18
CA GLU A 58 -27.76 -1.26 -25.26
C GLU A 58 -28.48 -2.60 -25.06
N PHE A 59 -27.81 -3.67 -24.64
CA PHE A 59 -28.50 -4.92 -24.33
C PHE A 59 -29.46 -4.80 -23.13
N GLN A 60 -29.14 -3.99 -22.12
CA GLN A 60 -30.08 -3.70 -21.02
C GLN A 60 -31.31 -2.95 -21.53
N LEU A 61 -31.12 -1.97 -22.42
CA LEU A 61 -32.20 -1.24 -23.06
C LEU A 61 -33.02 -2.13 -24.00
N ALA A 62 -32.39 -3.11 -24.67
CA ALA A 62 -33.08 -4.11 -25.46
C ALA A 62 -34.01 -4.96 -24.61
N ILE A 63 -33.55 -5.48 -23.46
CA ILE A 63 -34.39 -6.25 -22.55
C ILE A 63 -35.50 -5.40 -21.92
N ARG A 64 -35.24 -4.11 -21.67
CA ARG A 64 -36.27 -3.16 -21.22
C ARG A 64 -37.41 -3.07 -22.24
N ASP A 65 -37.06 -3.03 -23.53
CA ASP A 65 -38.03 -2.84 -24.61
C ASP A 65 -38.70 -4.16 -25.04
N ASP A 66 -37.95 -5.26 -25.02
CA ASP A 66 -38.41 -6.62 -25.28
C ASP A 66 -37.74 -7.61 -24.30
N GLN A 67 -38.50 -8.04 -23.30
CA GLN A 67 -38.00 -8.97 -22.28
C GLN A 67 -37.68 -10.37 -22.83
N ALA A 68 -38.13 -10.70 -24.04
CA ALA A 68 -37.89 -11.99 -24.69
C ALA A 68 -36.76 -11.94 -25.73
N ASP A 69 -36.03 -10.82 -25.86
CA ASP A 69 -34.92 -10.70 -26.80
C ASP A 69 -33.78 -11.67 -26.42
N GLY A 70 -33.77 -12.84 -27.08
CA GLY A 70 -32.83 -13.92 -26.79
C GLY A 70 -31.37 -13.54 -27.04
N VAL A 71 -31.10 -12.65 -27.99
CA VAL A 71 -29.72 -12.23 -28.29
C VAL A 71 -29.23 -11.29 -27.19
N ALA A 72 -30.04 -10.32 -26.77
CA ALA A 72 -29.69 -9.42 -25.67
C ALA A 72 -29.57 -10.18 -24.33
N LEU A 73 -30.46 -11.14 -24.07
CA LEU A 73 -30.40 -12.03 -22.92
C LEU A 73 -29.11 -12.84 -22.87
N GLU A 74 -28.72 -13.48 -23.98
CA GLU A 74 -27.48 -14.25 -24.07
C GLU A 74 -26.25 -13.37 -23.83
N ARG A 75 -26.20 -12.20 -24.49
CA ARG A 75 -25.08 -11.26 -24.33
C ARG A 75 -24.96 -10.71 -22.92
N LEU A 76 -26.08 -10.43 -22.25
CA LEU A 76 -26.06 -9.98 -20.85
C LEU A 76 -25.68 -11.10 -19.89
N ALA A 77 -26.15 -12.33 -20.11
CA ALA A 77 -25.77 -13.48 -19.30
C ALA A 77 -24.26 -13.73 -19.34
N GLU A 78 -23.67 -13.73 -20.54
CA GLU A 78 -22.21 -13.81 -20.76
C GLU A 78 -21.48 -12.67 -20.03
N HIS A 79 -21.97 -11.44 -20.16
CA HIS A 79 -21.35 -10.27 -19.53
C HIS A 79 -21.39 -10.31 -17.99
N TYR A 80 -22.52 -10.71 -17.41
CA TYR A 80 -22.63 -10.86 -15.95
C TYR A 80 -21.76 -12.00 -15.43
N GLN A 81 -21.67 -13.11 -16.16
CA GLN A 81 -20.75 -14.22 -15.85
C GLN A 81 -19.29 -13.76 -15.83
N GLU A 82 -18.87 -12.92 -16.77
CA GLU A 82 -17.50 -12.37 -16.82
C GLU A 82 -17.18 -11.40 -15.68
N ARG A 83 -18.19 -10.64 -15.25
CA ARG A 83 -18.12 -9.79 -14.05
C ARG A 83 -18.29 -10.59 -12.76
N GLY A 84 -18.57 -11.89 -12.89
CA GLY A 84 -18.89 -12.86 -11.84
C GLY A 84 -20.07 -12.51 -10.95
N ASP A 85 -21.04 -11.79 -11.51
CA ASP A 85 -22.39 -11.69 -10.97
C ASP A 85 -23.13 -12.99 -11.32
N THR A 86 -22.82 -14.05 -10.56
CA THR A 86 -23.29 -15.41 -10.84
C THR A 86 -24.80 -15.54 -10.74
N VAL A 87 -25.43 -14.75 -9.87
CA VAL A 87 -26.88 -14.76 -9.62
C VAL A 87 -27.63 -14.23 -10.85
N ARG A 88 -27.26 -13.04 -11.35
CA ARG A 88 -27.92 -12.48 -12.54
C ARG A 88 -27.61 -13.29 -13.80
N ALA A 89 -26.36 -13.76 -13.95
CA ALA A 89 -25.99 -14.62 -15.06
C ALA A 89 -26.83 -15.90 -15.09
N ALA A 90 -26.96 -16.60 -13.95
CA ALA A 90 -27.76 -17.82 -13.84
C ALA A 90 -29.23 -17.55 -14.17
N SER A 91 -29.83 -16.48 -13.61
CA SER A 91 -31.22 -16.10 -13.90
C SER A 91 -31.46 -15.83 -15.39
N LEU A 92 -30.53 -15.19 -16.09
CA LEU A 92 -30.65 -14.93 -17.52
C LEU A 92 -30.47 -16.22 -18.35
N PHE A 93 -29.54 -17.10 -17.98
CA PHE A 93 -29.41 -18.42 -18.62
C PHE A 93 -30.64 -19.30 -18.41
N GLU A 94 -31.26 -19.25 -17.23
CA GLU A 94 -32.53 -19.95 -16.99
C GLU A 94 -33.65 -19.43 -17.90
N ARG A 95 -33.78 -18.11 -18.05
CA ARG A 95 -34.74 -17.49 -18.98
C ARG A 95 -34.50 -17.92 -20.41
N LEU A 96 -33.24 -17.96 -20.86
CA LEU A 96 -32.88 -18.47 -22.19
C LEU A 96 -33.27 -19.93 -22.36
N LEU A 97 -33.01 -20.77 -21.35
CA LEU A 97 -33.37 -22.19 -21.35
C LEU A 97 -34.87 -22.45 -21.31
N GLN A 98 -35.71 -21.49 -20.90
CA GLN A 98 -37.17 -21.60 -21.07
C GLN A 98 -37.57 -21.56 -22.55
N THR A 99 -36.81 -20.86 -23.39
CA THR A 99 -37.09 -20.75 -24.83
C THR A 99 -36.48 -21.91 -25.65
N ASN A 100 -35.29 -22.38 -25.26
CA ASN A 100 -34.63 -23.54 -25.88
C ASN A 100 -34.03 -24.45 -24.80
N PRO A 101 -34.81 -25.39 -24.24
CA PRO A 101 -34.38 -26.21 -23.11
C PRO A 101 -33.20 -27.14 -23.42
N ALA A 102 -33.04 -27.58 -24.66
CA ALA A 102 -31.96 -28.49 -25.07
C ALA A 102 -30.65 -27.76 -25.47
N HIS A 103 -30.55 -26.44 -25.27
CA HIS A 103 -29.37 -25.67 -25.67
C HIS A 103 -28.15 -25.99 -24.79
N GLN A 104 -27.22 -26.78 -25.34
CA GLN A 104 -26.12 -27.36 -24.57
C GLN A 104 -25.17 -26.32 -23.96
N ALA A 105 -24.86 -25.24 -24.69
CA ALA A 105 -23.93 -24.22 -24.19
C ALA A 105 -24.50 -23.47 -22.98
N TRP A 106 -25.80 -23.20 -22.96
CA TRP A 106 -26.45 -22.50 -21.85
C TRP A 106 -26.58 -23.39 -20.61
N LEU A 107 -26.87 -24.68 -20.79
CA LEU A 107 -26.87 -25.67 -19.71
C LEU A 107 -25.48 -25.80 -19.08
N GLN A 108 -24.42 -25.82 -19.90
CA GLN A 108 -23.04 -25.85 -19.42
C GLN A 108 -22.71 -24.60 -18.60
N SER A 109 -23.03 -23.40 -19.10
CA SER A 109 -22.80 -22.15 -18.38
C SER A 109 -23.57 -22.10 -17.06
N LEU A 110 -24.84 -22.51 -17.04
CA LEU A 110 -25.65 -22.57 -15.82
C LEU A 110 -25.06 -23.56 -14.80
N ALA A 111 -24.65 -24.74 -15.24
CA ALA A 111 -23.98 -25.73 -14.39
C ALA A 111 -22.64 -25.24 -13.86
N GLU A 112 -21.85 -24.50 -14.64
CA GLU A 112 -20.60 -23.93 -14.16
C GLU A 112 -20.83 -22.82 -13.12
N LEU A 113 -21.86 -22.00 -13.30
CA LEU A 113 -22.19 -20.90 -12.39
C LEU A 113 -22.70 -21.37 -11.02
N LEU A 114 -23.50 -22.44 -11.00
CA LEU A 114 -24.17 -22.93 -9.78
C LEU A 114 -23.46 -24.11 -9.12
N ARG A 115 -22.28 -24.51 -9.61
CA ARG A 115 -21.53 -25.62 -9.06
C ARG A 115 -21.23 -25.43 -7.57
N GLY A 116 -21.60 -26.41 -6.75
CA GLY A 116 -21.35 -26.39 -5.31
C GLY A 116 -22.19 -25.36 -4.54
N THR A 117 -23.22 -24.79 -5.17
CA THR A 117 -24.17 -23.88 -4.53
C THR A 117 -25.46 -24.61 -4.13
N PRO A 118 -26.19 -24.17 -3.08
CA PRO A 118 -27.52 -24.71 -2.76
C PRO A 118 -28.50 -24.67 -3.94
N GLU A 119 -28.31 -23.72 -4.85
CA GLU A 119 -29.10 -23.53 -6.07
C GLU A 119 -28.84 -24.60 -7.14
N TRP A 120 -27.96 -25.60 -6.92
CA TRP A 120 -27.72 -26.71 -7.83
C TRP A 120 -29.00 -27.48 -8.25
N GLN A 121 -30.05 -27.42 -7.42
CA GLN A 121 -31.37 -27.94 -7.77
C GLN A 121 -31.93 -27.32 -9.07
N GLN A 122 -31.63 -26.05 -9.35
CA GLN A 122 -31.99 -25.36 -10.59
C GLN A 122 -31.36 -26.03 -11.82
N VAL A 123 -30.07 -26.40 -11.71
CA VAL A 123 -29.37 -27.15 -12.77
C VAL A 123 -30.03 -28.49 -13.01
N ARG A 124 -30.38 -29.23 -11.94
CA ARG A 124 -31.10 -30.52 -12.06
C ARG A 124 -32.44 -30.36 -12.79
N GLN A 125 -33.20 -29.33 -12.46
CA GLN A 125 -34.48 -29.04 -13.11
C GLN A 125 -34.30 -28.65 -14.58
N ALA A 126 -33.31 -27.80 -14.89
CA ALA A 126 -32.99 -27.40 -16.25
C ALA A 126 -32.56 -28.59 -17.12
N VAL A 127 -31.71 -29.48 -16.60
CA VAL A 127 -31.29 -30.71 -17.28
C VAL A 127 -32.46 -31.66 -17.50
N ALA A 128 -33.35 -31.82 -16.52
CA ALA A 128 -34.55 -32.65 -16.69
C ALA A 128 -35.46 -32.11 -17.82
N ARG A 129 -35.67 -30.79 -17.89
CA ARG A 129 -36.39 -30.14 -19.01
C ARG A 129 -35.66 -30.35 -20.33
N ALA A 130 -34.34 -30.29 -20.34
CA ALA A 130 -33.53 -30.50 -21.54
C ALA A 130 -33.65 -31.94 -22.08
N VAL A 131 -33.63 -32.94 -21.21
CA VAL A 131 -33.82 -34.36 -21.58
C VAL A 131 -35.21 -34.57 -22.17
N ALA A 132 -36.25 -34.01 -21.54
CA ALA A 132 -37.61 -34.03 -22.09
C ALA A 132 -37.71 -33.32 -23.46
N ALA A 133 -36.83 -32.37 -23.74
CA ALA A 133 -36.70 -31.67 -25.02
C ALA A 133 -35.69 -32.33 -26.00
N GLY A 134 -35.17 -33.53 -25.70
CA GLY A 134 -34.32 -34.31 -26.60
C GLY A 134 -32.80 -34.23 -26.36
N LEU A 135 -32.34 -33.73 -25.21
CA LEU A 135 -30.93 -33.81 -24.83
C LEU A 135 -30.53 -35.27 -24.54
N PRO A 136 -29.43 -35.80 -25.11
CA PRO A 136 -28.97 -37.16 -24.83
C PRO A 136 -28.70 -37.42 -23.35
N GLU A 137 -29.13 -38.57 -22.84
CA GLU A 137 -28.99 -38.95 -21.42
C GLU A 137 -27.54 -38.98 -20.95
N GLU A 138 -26.60 -39.40 -21.80
CA GLU A 138 -25.16 -39.38 -21.50
C GLU A 138 -24.65 -37.97 -21.20
N ARG A 139 -25.11 -36.98 -21.99
CA ARG A 139 -24.73 -35.58 -21.82
C ARG A 139 -25.38 -34.97 -20.57
N ALA A 140 -26.64 -35.34 -20.30
CA ALA A 140 -27.32 -34.98 -19.06
C ALA A 140 -26.57 -35.52 -17.83
N ALA A 141 -26.13 -36.78 -17.87
CA ALA A 141 -25.35 -37.40 -16.80
C ALA A 141 -23.98 -36.73 -16.61
N GLU A 142 -23.32 -36.29 -17.68
CA GLU A 142 -22.07 -35.52 -17.60
C GLU A 142 -22.25 -34.17 -16.90
N LEU A 143 -23.28 -33.39 -17.26
CA LEU A 143 -23.58 -32.11 -16.63
C LEU A 143 -23.84 -32.27 -15.13
N LEU A 144 -24.60 -33.31 -14.75
CA LEU A 144 -24.98 -33.56 -13.35
C LEU A 144 -23.85 -34.12 -12.50
N ARG A 145 -22.89 -34.87 -13.09
CA ARG A 145 -21.69 -35.38 -12.37
C ARG A 145 -20.78 -34.27 -11.84
N SER A 146 -20.91 -33.06 -12.36
CA SER A 146 -20.03 -31.93 -12.01
C SER A 146 -20.42 -31.15 -10.76
N GLY A 147 -21.61 -31.38 -10.16
CA GLY A 147 -22.04 -30.74 -8.92
C GLY A 147 -22.28 -31.76 -7.82
N GLY A 148 -21.34 -31.82 -6.87
CA GLY A 148 -21.39 -32.68 -5.69
C GLY A 148 -22.55 -32.38 -4.74
N ASP A 149 -22.70 -33.23 -3.73
CA ASP A 149 -23.88 -33.31 -2.85
C ASP A 149 -24.13 -32.04 -1.99
N PRO A 150 -25.39 -31.60 -1.78
CA PRO A 150 -25.72 -30.29 -1.21
C PRO A 150 -25.84 -30.24 0.33
N HIS A 151 -25.41 -31.27 1.07
CA HIS A 151 -25.95 -31.50 2.42
C HIS A 151 -25.28 -30.75 3.60
N GLU A 152 -24.55 -29.65 3.39
CA GLU A 152 -23.87 -28.92 4.49
C GLU A 152 -24.08 -27.39 4.58
N ALA A 153 -24.94 -26.76 3.78
CA ALA A 153 -25.17 -25.30 3.89
C ALA A 153 -26.62 -24.96 4.27
N ALA A 154 -26.90 -25.01 5.57
CA ALA A 154 -28.17 -24.57 6.13
C ALA A 154 -28.32 -23.04 6.09
N GLY A 155 -29.38 -22.59 5.41
CA GLY A 155 -30.28 -21.51 5.84
C GLY A 155 -29.79 -20.06 5.82
N ILE A 156 -30.11 -19.31 4.74
CA ILE A 156 -30.35 -17.85 4.81
C ILE A 156 -31.48 -17.48 3.82
N PRO A 157 -32.47 -16.63 4.19
CA PRO A 157 -33.55 -16.19 3.30
C PRO A 157 -33.09 -15.27 2.17
N ASN A 158 -33.83 -15.34 1.07
CA ASN A 158 -33.71 -14.54 -0.16
C ASN A 158 -34.01 -13.04 0.06
N PRO A 159 -33.09 -12.12 -0.30
CA PRO A 159 -33.41 -10.72 -0.55
C PRO A 159 -33.20 -10.41 -2.04
N LEU A 160 -34.28 -10.51 -2.82
CA LEU A 160 -34.37 -9.99 -4.19
C LEU A 160 -34.73 -8.49 -4.22
N GLU A 161 -34.32 -7.73 -3.21
CA GLU A 161 -34.51 -6.27 -3.18
C GLU A 161 -33.16 -5.59 -2.93
N ASP A 162 -32.86 -4.62 -3.79
CA ASP A 162 -31.66 -3.79 -3.88
C ASP A 162 -30.34 -4.46 -4.28
N ALA A 163 -30.18 -4.67 -5.58
CA ALA A 163 -28.86 -4.58 -6.19
C ALA A 163 -28.90 -3.55 -7.34
N SER A 164 -28.78 -2.27 -6.99
CA SER A 164 -28.14 -1.29 -7.88
C SER A 164 -26.74 -1.81 -8.25
N GLU A 165 -26.11 -1.27 -9.30
CA GLU A 165 -24.70 -1.53 -9.62
C GLU A 165 -23.88 -1.68 -8.33
N LYS A 166 -23.28 -2.86 -8.08
CA LYS A 166 -22.28 -3.03 -7.02
C LYS A 166 -21.06 -2.19 -7.41
N THR A 167 -21.20 -0.89 -7.22
CA THR A 167 -20.14 0.09 -7.23
C THR A 167 -19.21 -0.31 -6.10
N LEU A 168 -17.88 -0.29 -6.35
CA LEU A 168 -16.91 -0.47 -5.28
C LEU A 168 -17.33 0.50 -4.15
N PRO A 169 -17.58 0.02 -2.91
CA PRO A 169 -17.97 0.91 -1.82
C PRO A 169 -16.94 2.03 -1.71
N ALA A 170 -17.41 3.22 -1.33
CA ALA A 170 -16.54 4.38 -1.20
C ALA A 170 -15.38 4.01 -0.25
N PRO A 171 -14.11 4.11 -0.70
CA PRO A 171 -12.99 3.65 0.11
C PRO A 171 -12.83 4.52 1.34
N SER A 172 -12.52 3.93 2.49
CA SER A 172 -12.08 4.69 3.66
C SER A 172 -10.65 5.22 3.46
N ASP A 173 -10.20 6.13 4.32
CA ASP A 173 -8.78 6.55 4.28
C ASP A 173 -7.85 5.37 4.54
N ALA A 174 -8.17 4.51 5.52
CA ALA A 174 -7.42 3.28 5.81
C ALA A 174 -7.32 2.34 4.60
N ASP A 175 -8.38 2.22 3.80
CA ASP A 175 -8.34 1.42 2.56
C ASP A 175 -7.39 2.01 1.53
N CYS A 176 -7.46 3.32 1.32
CA CYS A 176 -6.59 4.01 0.37
C CYS A 176 -5.13 3.88 0.76
N ILE A 177 -4.81 3.95 2.05
CA ILE A 177 -3.44 3.90 2.52
C ILE A 177 -2.92 2.46 2.49
N ARG A 178 -3.73 1.49 2.92
CA ARG A 178 -3.40 0.08 2.78
C ARG A 178 -3.08 -0.29 1.33
N PHE A 179 -3.92 0.17 0.40
CA PHE A 179 -3.72 -0.05 -1.03
C PHE A 179 -2.43 0.62 -1.53
N ALA A 180 -2.16 1.87 -1.15
CA ALA A 180 -0.91 2.56 -1.50
C ALA A 180 0.34 1.82 -0.99
N SER A 181 0.27 1.25 0.23
CA SER A 181 1.35 0.47 0.83
C SER A 181 1.61 -0.84 0.08
N LEU A 182 0.55 -1.59 -0.23
CA LEU A 182 0.65 -2.87 -0.94
C LEU A 182 1.21 -2.68 -2.35
N PHE A 183 0.65 -1.76 -3.12
CA PHE A 183 1.03 -1.52 -4.51
C PHE A 183 2.09 -0.41 -4.65
N SER A 184 2.90 -0.21 -3.62
CA SER A 184 3.98 0.78 -3.62
C SER A 184 5.03 0.45 -4.69
N GLY A 185 5.54 1.49 -5.36
CA GLY A 185 6.58 1.35 -6.35
C GLY A 185 7.54 2.52 -6.26
N ARG A 186 7.98 3.01 -7.42
CA ARG A 186 8.82 4.20 -7.53
C ARG A 186 8.15 5.42 -6.88
N GLU A 187 8.87 6.06 -5.97
CA GLU A 187 8.29 7.03 -5.02
C GLU A 187 8.02 8.42 -5.59
N ASP A 188 8.67 8.80 -6.69
CA ASP A 188 8.62 10.13 -7.29
C ASP A 188 7.72 10.21 -8.53
N VAL A 189 7.04 9.12 -8.91
CA VAL A 189 6.25 9.07 -10.14
C VAL A 189 5.20 7.95 -10.12
N TYR A 190 3.99 8.26 -10.58
CA TYR A 190 2.99 7.28 -11.01
C TYR A 190 2.57 7.60 -12.45
N ALA A 191 1.66 6.81 -13.04
CA ALA A 191 1.13 7.12 -14.37
C ALA A 191 -0.40 7.16 -14.36
N ARG A 192 -0.99 7.99 -15.23
CA ARG A 192 -2.44 8.03 -15.48
C ARG A 192 -2.75 7.49 -16.87
N GLN A 193 -3.71 6.57 -16.94
CA GLN A 193 -4.19 6.04 -18.21
C GLN A 193 -4.99 7.11 -18.95
N TRP A 194 -4.70 7.27 -20.23
CA TRP A 194 -5.51 8.04 -21.16
C TRP A 194 -6.04 7.14 -22.28
N HIS A 195 -7.12 7.59 -22.89
CA HIS A 195 -7.72 6.98 -24.07
C HIS A 195 -8.17 8.11 -24.97
N ARG A 196 -7.79 8.04 -26.26
CA ARG A 196 -8.23 8.97 -27.30
C ARG A 196 -9.37 8.31 -28.07
N PRO A 197 -10.63 8.76 -27.89
CA PRO A 197 -11.78 8.17 -28.57
C PRO A 197 -11.64 8.23 -30.10
N THR A 198 -11.05 9.32 -30.60
CA THR A 198 -10.88 9.63 -32.03
C THR A 198 -10.00 8.68 -32.81
N ASN A 199 -9.09 7.93 -32.18
CA ASN A 199 -8.22 6.96 -32.85
C ASN A 199 -8.12 5.59 -32.13
N GLY A 200 -8.89 5.41 -31.05
CA GLY A 200 -8.86 4.21 -30.19
C GLY A 200 -7.52 3.98 -29.48
N GLN A 201 -6.57 4.92 -29.57
CA GLN A 201 -5.28 4.80 -28.89
C GLN A 201 -5.48 4.94 -27.39
N THR A 202 -4.76 4.10 -26.66
CA THR A 202 -4.67 4.19 -25.21
C THR A 202 -3.20 4.16 -24.83
N GLY A 203 -2.89 4.82 -23.73
CA GLY A 203 -1.54 4.87 -23.19
C GLY A 203 -1.57 5.38 -21.77
N TYR A 204 -0.39 5.72 -21.28
CA TYR A 204 -0.18 6.24 -19.94
C TYR A 204 0.68 7.49 -20.02
N THR A 205 0.34 8.48 -19.20
CA THR A 205 1.14 9.69 -19.01
C THR A 205 1.74 9.65 -17.62
N PRO A 206 3.07 9.80 -17.46
CA PRO A 206 3.68 9.90 -16.15
C PRO A 206 3.25 11.19 -15.45
N VAL A 207 3.03 11.10 -14.14
CA VAL A 207 2.80 12.21 -13.23
C VAL A 207 3.92 12.16 -12.20
N HIS A 208 4.80 13.16 -12.22
CA HIS A 208 6.00 13.25 -11.39
C HIS A 208 5.68 13.71 -9.96
N GLU A 209 4.82 12.93 -9.32
CA GLU A 209 4.34 13.13 -7.96
C GLU A 209 4.29 11.76 -7.25
N PRO A 210 4.32 11.72 -5.92
CA PRO A 210 4.13 10.49 -5.17
C PRO A 210 2.73 9.87 -5.38
N LEU A 211 2.66 8.54 -5.29
CA LEU A 211 1.39 7.82 -5.25
C LEU A 211 0.76 7.96 -3.85
N THR A 212 -0.05 8.99 -3.65
CA THR A 212 -0.67 9.30 -2.34
C THR A 212 -2.02 8.58 -2.14
N PRO A 213 -2.53 8.48 -0.90
CA PRO A 213 -3.87 7.97 -0.62
C PRO A 213 -4.97 8.71 -1.40
N ALA A 214 -4.83 10.02 -1.62
CA ALA A 214 -5.76 10.80 -2.44
C ALA A 214 -5.75 10.39 -3.92
N VAL A 215 -4.58 10.06 -4.47
CA VAL A 215 -4.46 9.51 -5.83
C VAL A 215 -5.13 8.13 -5.90
N ILE A 216 -4.91 7.28 -4.89
CA ILE A 216 -5.56 5.97 -4.79
C ILE A 216 -7.08 6.09 -4.65
N ARG A 217 -7.58 7.02 -3.83
CA ARG A 217 -9.01 7.30 -3.69
C ARG A 217 -9.64 7.58 -5.05
N ASN A 218 -9.05 8.50 -5.82
CA ASN A 218 -9.55 8.84 -7.16
C ASN A 218 -9.44 7.67 -8.15
N HIS A 219 -8.42 6.83 -8.01
CA HIS A 219 -8.29 5.60 -8.79
C HIS A 219 -9.41 4.59 -8.50
N LEU A 220 -9.67 4.32 -7.22
CA LEU A 220 -10.70 3.40 -6.75
C LEU A 220 -12.11 3.92 -7.07
N LEU A 221 -12.34 5.23 -6.96
CA LEU A 221 -13.60 5.86 -7.38
C LEU A 221 -13.79 5.87 -8.90
N GLY A 222 -12.73 5.59 -9.68
CA GLY A 222 -12.79 5.52 -11.15
C GLY A 222 -12.68 6.88 -11.85
N ALA A 223 -12.34 7.96 -11.14
CA ALA A 223 -12.12 9.29 -11.70
C ALA A 223 -11.00 9.25 -12.75
N PHE A 224 -9.92 8.52 -12.47
CA PHE A 224 -8.90 8.12 -13.44
C PHE A 224 -8.37 6.73 -13.13
N THR A 225 -7.57 6.16 -14.05
CA THR A 225 -6.88 4.89 -13.79
C THR A 225 -5.40 5.12 -13.64
N ALA A 226 -4.85 4.73 -12.49
CA ALA A 226 -3.43 4.87 -12.18
C ALA A 226 -2.66 3.59 -12.55
N GLY A 227 -1.38 3.77 -12.83
CA GLY A 227 -0.39 2.71 -12.96
C GLY A 227 0.85 3.03 -12.13
N VAL A 228 1.63 2.00 -11.83
CA VAL A 228 2.79 2.06 -10.95
C VAL A 228 4.05 1.49 -11.63
N TYR A 229 5.19 2.10 -11.34
CA TYR A 229 6.51 1.61 -11.74
C TYR A 229 7.09 0.75 -10.60
N PRO A 230 7.33 -0.57 -10.78
CA PRO A 230 7.63 -1.47 -9.65
C PRO A 230 8.94 -1.16 -8.92
N ILE A 231 9.97 -0.70 -9.65
CA ILE A 231 11.32 -0.54 -9.10
C ILE A 231 11.44 0.81 -8.38
N ARG A 232 11.66 0.74 -7.07
CA ARG A 232 11.88 1.86 -6.15
C ARG A 232 13.20 2.59 -6.42
N LEU A 233 13.37 3.76 -5.79
CA LEU A 233 14.58 4.58 -5.98
C LEU A 233 15.87 3.87 -5.54
N ASP A 234 15.77 2.97 -4.55
CA ASP A 234 16.83 2.11 -4.01
C ASP A 234 17.07 0.82 -4.82
N GLN A 235 16.48 0.67 -6.01
CA GLN A 235 16.57 -0.53 -6.88
C GLN A 235 15.90 -1.79 -6.31
N THR A 236 14.98 -1.64 -5.36
CA THR A 236 14.16 -2.75 -4.84
C THR A 236 12.74 -2.74 -5.41
N ALA A 237 11.99 -3.81 -5.19
CA ALA A 237 10.54 -3.81 -5.27
C ALA A 237 9.91 -4.50 -4.05
N THR A 238 8.67 -4.16 -3.75
CA THR A 238 7.90 -4.69 -2.60
C THR A 238 6.92 -5.79 -2.97
N TRP A 239 6.79 -6.06 -4.27
CA TRP A 239 5.94 -7.07 -4.90
C TRP A 239 6.52 -7.44 -6.27
N PHE A 240 6.05 -8.54 -6.83
CA PHE A 240 6.19 -8.88 -8.24
C PHE A 240 4.84 -9.31 -8.81
N ALA A 241 4.70 -9.28 -10.14
CA ALA A 241 3.47 -9.72 -10.79
C ALA A 241 3.76 -10.54 -12.05
N VAL A 242 2.99 -11.61 -12.24
CA VAL A 242 2.88 -12.27 -13.55
C VAL A 242 1.69 -11.63 -14.28
N ASP A 243 1.87 -11.30 -15.56
CA ASP A 243 0.86 -10.67 -16.41
C ASP A 243 0.56 -11.60 -17.59
N LEU A 244 -0.67 -12.13 -17.62
CA LEU A 244 -1.19 -12.97 -18.70
C LEU A 244 -2.05 -12.10 -19.61
N ASP A 245 -1.65 -12.00 -20.87
CA ASP A 245 -2.25 -11.06 -21.81
C ASP A 245 -2.59 -11.76 -23.13
N LEU A 246 -3.78 -11.48 -23.70
CA LEU A 246 -4.09 -11.92 -25.05
C LEU A 246 -3.19 -11.21 -26.09
N ARG A 247 -2.65 -11.99 -27.02
CA ARG A 247 -1.89 -11.49 -28.16
C ARG A 247 -2.81 -10.75 -29.13
N ARG A 248 -2.24 -9.77 -29.83
CA ARG A 248 -2.98 -8.91 -30.77
C ARG A 248 -3.70 -9.69 -31.90
N PRO A 249 -3.11 -10.74 -32.52
CA PRO A 249 -3.81 -11.53 -33.53
C PRO A 249 -5.09 -12.18 -33.00
N ALA A 250 -5.04 -12.81 -31.82
CA ALA A 250 -6.21 -13.41 -31.19
C ALA A 250 -7.30 -12.36 -30.88
N LEU A 251 -6.90 -11.16 -30.44
CA LEU A 251 -7.84 -10.05 -30.25
C LEU A 251 -8.44 -9.55 -31.56
N ASP A 252 -7.68 -9.52 -32.64
CA ASP A 252 -8.15 -9.07 -33.95
C ASP A 252 -9.12 -10.08 -34.59
N GLU A 253 -8.92 -11.39 -34.36
CA GLU A 253 -9.89 -12.44 -34.69
C GLU A 253 -11.18 -12.28 -33.88
N ALA A 254 -11.07 -12.16 -32.55
CA ALA A 254 -12.21 -11.95 -31.64
C ALA A 254 -13.06 -10.72 -32.01
N ARG A 255 -12.41 -9.68 -32.55
CA ARG A 255 -13.09 -8.45 -32.97
C ARG A 255 -13.98 -8.63 -34.20
N ARG A 256 -13.71 -9.64 -35.03
CA ARG A 256 -14.43 -9.92 -36.28
C ARG A 256 -15.45 -11.04 -36.14
N ASP A 257 -15.28 -11.90 -35.13
CA ASP A 257 -16.14 -13.06 -34.90
C ASP A 257 -16.53 -13.17 -33.42
N ALA A 258 -17.83 -13.07 -33.15
CA ALA A 258 -18.38 -13.17 -31.81
C ALA A 258 -18.27 -14.59 -31.21
N ALA A 259 -18.30 -15.64 -32.02
CA ALA A 259 -18.09 -17.01 -31.55
C ALA A 259 -16.64 -17.21 -31.09
N ARG A 260 -15.67 -16.73 -31.89
CA ARG A 260 -14.26 -16.70 -31.50
C ARG A 260 -14.02 -15.84 -30.26
N ALA A 261 -14.72 -14.71 -30.12
CA ALA A 261 -14.66 -13.88 -28.93
C ALA A 261 -15.08 -14.64 -27.67
N ARG A 262 -16.18 -15.41 -27.71
CA ARG A 262 -16.62 -16.27 -26.60
C ARG A 262 -15.61 -17.33 -26.25
N GLN A 263 -15.13 -18.05 -27.27
CA GLN A 263 -14.13 -19.09 -27.09
C GLN A 263 -12.86 -18.56 -26.41
N LEU A 264 -12.40 -17.36 -26.79
CA LEU A 264 -11.22 -16.73 -26.19
C LEU A 264 -11.46 -16.29 -24.75
N ARG A 265 -12.68 -15.87 -24.39
CA ARG A 265 -13.03 -15.53 -23.01
C ARG A 265 -13.02 -16.76 -22.11
N ASP A 266 -13.61 -17.85 -22.57
CA ASP A 266 -13.57 -19.15 -21.88
C ASP A 266 -12.16 -19.70 -21.74
N LEU A 267 -11.36 -19.58 -22.81
CA LEU A 267 -9.96 -19.98 -22.80
C LEU A 267 -9.18 -19.13 -21.78
N THR A 268 -9.36 -17.80 -21.77
CA THR A 268 -8.70 -16.89 -20.82
C THR A 268 -9.05 -17.24 -19.37
N ARG A 269 -10.32 -17.58 -19.09
CA ARG A 269 -10.77 -17.99 -17.76
C ARG A 269 -10.07 -19.28 -17.33
N ARG A 270 -10.11 -20.32 -18.16
CA ARG A 270 -9.49 -21.63 -17.85
C ARG A 270 -7.97 -21.55 -17.71
N THR A 271 -7.30 -20.90 -18.67
CA THR A 271 -5.85 -20.70 -18.62
C THR A 271 -5.45 -19.85 -17.41
N GLY A 272 -6.26 -18.84 -17.07
CA GLY A 272 -6.01 -18.03 -15.89
C GLY A 272 -6.00 -18.84 -14.58
N LEU A 273 -7.00 -19.69 -14.41
CA LEU A 273 -7.09 -20.60 -13.25
C LEU A 273 -5.98 -21.66 -13.25
N ALA A 274 -5.60 -22.19 -14.41
CA ALA A 274 -4.51 -23.15 -14.51
C ALA A 274 -3.17 -22.54 -14.05
N ILE A 275 -2.87 -21.30 -14.46
CA ILE A 275 -1.66 -20.58 -14.01
C ILE A 275 -1.73 -20.30 -12.51
N LEU A 276 -2.90 -19.89 -11.99
CA LEU A 276 -3.10 -19.69 -10.55
C LEU A 276 -2.75 -20.96 -9.77
N GLY A 277 -3.27 -22.11 -10.20
CA GLY A 277 -2.98 -23.42 -9.59
C GLY A 277 -1.48 -23.72 -9.54
N VAL A 278 -0.77 -23.54 -10.67
CA VAL A 278 0.68 -23.76 -10.73
C VAL A 278 1.45 -22.81 -9.79
N LEU A 279 1.05 -21.54 -9.70
CA LEU A 279 1.67 -20.58 -8.77
C LEU A 279 1.44 -21.01 -7.31
N CYS A 280 0.24 -21.48 -6.96
CA CYS A 280 -0.07 -21.99 -5.64
C CYS A 280 0.71 -23.26 -5.28
N GLU A 281 0.88 -24.20 -6.21
CA GLU A 281 1.72 -25.40 -6.04
C GLU A 281 3.18 -25.05 -5.79
N LEU A 282 3.67 -23.96 -6.37
CA LEU A 282 5.00 -23.42 -6.11
C LEU A 282 5.12 -22.73 -4.74
N GLY A 283 4.05 -22.68 -3.94
CA GLY A 283 4.02 -22.09 -2.60
C GLY A 283 3.81 -20.58 -2.59
N LEU A 284 3.26 -20.02 -3.67
CA LEU A 284 2.87 -18.61 -3.74
C LEU A 284 1.39 -18.44 -3.40
N ASP A 285 1.04 -17.27 -2.87
CA ASP A 285 -0.35 -16.87 -2.60
C ASP A 285 -0.66 -15.57 -3.35
N PRO A 286 -0.81 -15.63 -4.69
CA PRO A 286 -0.97 -14.43 -5.50
C PRO A 286 -2.38 -13.83 -5.37
N LEU A 287 -2.45 -12.51 -5.30
CA LEU A 287 -3.71 -11.79 -5.55
C LEU A 287 -4.06 -11.89 -7.03
N PHE A 288 -5.14 -12.59 -7.34
CA PHE A 288 -5.59 -12.81 -8.71
C PHE A 288 -6.53 -11.69 -9.18
N GLU A 289 -6.20 -11.05 -10.31
CA GLU A 289 -6.94 -9.91 -10.85
C GLU A 289 -7.43 -10.19 -12.28
N ASN A 290 -8.70 -9.88 -12.55
CA ASN A 290 -9.16 -9.57 -13.91
C ASN A 290 -8.85 -8.11 -14.24
N SER A 291 -7.98 -7.87 -15.24
CA SER A 291 -7.47 -6.53 -15.52
C SER A 291 -8.52 -5.52 -16.03
N GLY A 292 -9.73 -5.98 -16.34
CA GLY A 292 -10.79 -5.17 -16.95
C GLY A 292 -10.58 -4.96 -18.45
N TYR A 293 -9.63 -5.67 -19.06
CA TYR A 293 -9.45 -5.67 -20.51
C TYR A 293 -9.14 -7.05 -21.07
N LYS A 294 -7.86 -7.34 -21.37
CA LYS A 294 -7.45 -8.49 -22.20
C LYS A 294 -6.64 -9.55 -21.45
N GLY A 295 -6.58 -9.45 -20.13
CA GLY A 295 -5.60 -10.21 -19.36
C GLY A 295 -5.95 -10.46 -17.90
N ARG A 296 -5.00 -11.10 -17.22
CA ARG A 296 -5.03 -11.44 -15.80
C ARG A 296 -3.71 -11.08 -15.17
N HIS A 297 -3.75 -10.53 -13.95
CA HIS A 297 -2.54 -10.29 -13.17
C HIS A 297 -2.51 -11.19 -11.93
N TYR A 298 -1.32 -11.63 -11.55
CA TYR A 298 -1.06 -12.43 -10.35
C TYR A 298 -0.04 -11.69 -9.50
N TRP A 299 -0.49 -10.94 -8.50
CA TRP A 299 0.39 -10.11 -7.68
C TRP A 299 0.86 -10.87 -6.46
N VAL A 300 2.17 -10.91 -6.23
CA VAL A 300 2.76 -11.48 -5.01
C VAL A 300 3.48 -10.38 -4.25
N PHE A 301 3.06 -10.16 -3.01
CA PHE A 301 3.62 -9.12 -2.15
C PHE A 301 4.70 -9.71 -1.25
N LEU A 302 5.81 -9.02 -1.10
CA LEU A 302 6.94 -9.48 -0.28
C LEU A 302 6.79 -9.00 1.15
N GLU A 303 7.46 -9.61 2.11
CA GLU A 303 7.52 -9.13 3.49
C GLU A 303 8.62 -8.07 3.69
N GLN A 304 9.80 -8.28 3.10
CA GLN A 304 10.92 -7.31 2.99
C GLN A 304 11.10 -6.86 1.53
N PRO A 305 11.45 -5.59 1.25
CA PRO A 305 11.78 -5.19 -0.12
C PRO A 305 12.92 -6.07 -0.64
N GLU A 306 12.88 -6.43 -1.92
CA GLU A 306 13.89 -7.29 -2.51
C GLU A 306 14.53 -6.64 -3.73
N GLU A 307 15.79 -6.97 -4.01
CA GLU A 307 16.50 -6.40 -5.16
C GLU A 307 15.80 -6.76 -6.48
N ALA A 308 15.60 -5.77 -7.34
CA ALA A 308 14.95 -5.97 -8.63
C ALA A 308 15.65 -7.04 -9.48
N LYS A 309 16.97 -7.20 -9.34
CA LYS A 309 17.76 -8.25 -10.01
C LYS A 309 17.34 -9.65 -9.56
N VAL A 310 17.12 -9.87 -8.27
CA VAL A 310 16.69 -11.17 -7.72
C VAL A 310 15.28 -11.50 -8.20
N LEU A 311 14.37 -10.52 -8.15
CA LEU A 311 13.00 -10.69 -8.63
C LEU A 311 12.95 -10.92 -10.14
N HIS A 312 13.76 -10.21 -10.92
CA HIS A 312 13.87 -10.42 -12.36
C HIS A 312 14.36 -11.83 -12.69
N GLN A 313 15.36 -12.35 -11.95
CA GLN A 313 15.81 -13.73 -12.09
C GLN A 313 14.70 -14.74 -11.74
N CYS A 314 13.99 -14.53 -10.62
CA CYS A 314 12.83 -15.35 -10.26
C CYS A 314 11.77 -15.33 -11.37
N GLY A 315 11.50 -14.16 -11.94
CA GLY A 315 10.56 -13.98 -13.05
C GLY A 315 10.94 -14.76 -14.29
N ARG A 316 12.22 -14.73 -14.70
CA ARG A 316 12.71 -15.54 -15.84
C ARG A 316 12.45 -17.03 -15.63
N LEU A 317 12.69 -17.53 -14.41
CA LEU A 317 12.47 -18.94 -14.07
C LEU A 317 10.98 -19.31 -14.02
N LEU A 318 10.14 -18.43 -13.45
CA LEU A 318 8.68 -18.61 -13.45
C LEU A 318 8.12 -18.62 -14.88
N LEU A 319 8.55 -17.68 -15.73
CA LEU A 319 8.16 -17.63 -17.12
C LEU A 319 8.62 -18.90 -17.88
N ALA A 320 9.81 -19.43 -17.61
CA ALA A 320 10.27 -20.70 -18.19
C ALA A 320 9.37 -21.88 -17.80
N ARG A 321 8.90 -21.91 -16.54
CA ARG A 321 7.98 -22.95 -16.04
C ARG A 321 6.57 -22.83 -16.63
N LEU A 322 6.03 -21.61 -16.70
CA LEU A 322 4.65 -21.35 -17.08
C LEU A 322 4.41 -21.38 -18.60
N GLN A 323 5.41 -21.02 -19.41
CA GLN A 323 5.25 -20.95 -20.87
C GLN A 323 5.13 -22.33 -21.55
N ARG A 324 5.54 -23.42 -20.88
CA ARG A 324 5.52 -24.78 -21.47
C ARG A 324 4.12 -25.22 -21.90
N ASP A 325 3.11 -24.85 -21.12
CA ASP A 325 1.72 -25.27 -21.29
C ASP A 325 0.83 -24.09 -21.73
N LEU A 326 1.43 -22.96 -22.12
CA LEU A 326 0.70 -21.73 -22.46
C LEU A 326 0.12 -21.82 -23.88
N PRO A 327 -1.21 -21.63 -24.06
CA PRO A 327 -1.79 -21.58 -25.40
C PRO A 327 -1.23 -20.45 -26.25
N SER A 328 -1.21 -20.67 -27.57
CA SER A 328 -0.61 -19.75 -28.56
C SER A 328 -1.22 -18.35 -28.59
N GLU A 329 -2.44 -18.19 -28.08
CA GLU A 329 -3.17 -16.94 -28.01
C GLU A 329 -2.68 -15.99 -26.94
N PHE A 330 -1.86 -16.46 -26.00
CA PHE A 330 -1.41 -15.68 -24.85
C PHE A 330 0.06 -15.32 -24.90
N ALA A 331 0.38 -14.19 -24.28
CA ALA A 331 1.71 -13.81 -23.85
C ALA A 331 1.75 -13.78 -22.33
N LEU A 332 2.91 -14.15 -21.77
CA LEU A 332 3.20 -13.97 -20.35
C LEU A 332 4.32 -12.98 -20.18
N GLU A 333 4.13 -12.02 -19.29
CA GLU A 333 5.15 -11.08 -18.86
C GLU A 333 5.34 -11.17 -17.34
N PHE A 334 6.47 -10.64 -16.86
CA PHE A 334 6.79 -10.59 -15.44
C PHE A 334 7.23 -9.19 -15.05
N PHE A 335 6.72 -8.68 -13.93
CA PHE A 335 7.09 -7.39 -13.37
C PHE A 335 7.77 -7.60 -12.01
N PRO A 336 8.96 -6.99 -11.76
CA PRO A 336 9.70 -6.11 -12.67
C PRO A 336 10.34 -6.83 -13.87
N LYS A 337 10.21 -6.25 -15.07
CA LYS A 337 10.76 -6.79 -16.34
C LYS A 337 12.28 -6.67 -16.49
N GLN A 338 12.93 -5.92 -15.61
CA GLN A 338 14.33 -5.51 -15.75
C GLN A 338 15.04 -5.64 -14.40
N PRO A 339 16.35 -5.98 -14.39
CA PRO A 339 17.08 -6.19 -13.14
C PRO A 339 17.43 -4.89 -12.41
N HIS A 340 17.46 -3.76 -13.12
CA HIS A 340 17.78 -2.45 -12.56
C HIS A 340 17.00 -1.35 -13.30
N ARG A 341 16.81 -0.20 -12.67
CA ARG A 341 16.35 1.02 -13.34
C ARG A 341 17.47 1.56 -14.26
N GLY A 342 17.26 1.51 -15.57
CA GLY A 342 18.18 2.10 -16.56
C GLY A 342 18.30 3.62 -16.43
N GLY A 343 19.44 4.20 -16.85
CA GLY A 343 19.86 5.56 -16.50
C GLY A 343 18.99 6.75 -16.95
N LYS A 344 18.10 6.58 -17.95
CA LYS A 344 17.23 7.67 -18.46
C LYS A 344 15.72 7.34 -18.54
N GLY A 345 15.30 6.11 -18.26
CA GLY A 345 13.89 5.69 -18.39
C GLY A 345 13.15 5.64 -17.06
N LEU A 346 11.82 5.79 -17.08
CA LEU A 346 10.99 5.62 -15.89
C LEU A 346 10.93 4.16 -15.40
N GLY A 347 11.19 3.22 -16.33
CA GLY A 347 11.06 1.79 -16.14
C GLY A 347 9.74 1.26 -16.69
N ASN A 348 9.48 -0.02 -16.48
CA ASN A 348 8.25 -0.66 -16.93
C ASN A 348 7.07 -0.32 -16.03
N LEU A 349 5.90 -0.14 -16.64
CA LEU A 349 4.67 0.31 -16.00
C LEU A 349 3.66 -0.84 -15.97
N ILE A 350 2.95 -1.00 -14.86
CA ILE A 350 1.77 -1.87 -14.75
C ILE A 350 0.58 -1.08 -14.21
N LYS A 351 -0.62 -1.40 -14.69
CA LYS A 351 -1.88 -0.78 -14.23
C LYS A 351 -2.21 -1.26 -12.82
N LEU A 352 -2.69 -0.37 -11.95
CA LEU A 352 -3.20 -0.77 -10.64
C LEU A 352 -4.56 -1.52 -10.75
N PRO A 353 -4.84 -2.45 -9.82
CA PRO A 353 -6.11 -3.18 -9.79
C PRO A 353 -7.27 -2.31 -9.30
N LEU A 354 -8.49 -2.81 -9.44
CA LEU A 354 -9.73 -2.17 -8.98
C LEU A 354 -10.13 -0.87 -9.68
N GLY A 355 -9.26 -0.23 -10.48
CA GLY A 355 -9.64 0.93 -11.31
C GLY A 355 -10.49 0.61 -12.54
N VAL A 356 -11.03 1.66 -13.18
CA VAL A 356 -11.86 1.58 -14.40
C VAL A 356 -11.00 1.77 -15.65
N HIS A 357 -10.80 0.72 -16.42
CA HIS A 357 -9.94 0.74 -17.60
C HIS A 357 -10.51 1.67 -18.69
N ARG A 358 -9.75 2.71 -19.06
CA ARG A 358 -10.27 3.87 -19.84
C ARG A 358 -10.71 3.56 -21.27
N ARG A 359 -10.20 2.46 -21.86
CA ARG A 359 -10.65 2.04 -23.20
C ARG A 359 -11.94 1.21 -23.16
N THR A 360 -12.08 0.32 -22.17
CA THR A 360 -13.21 -0.62 -22.11
C THR A 360 -14.36 -0.09 -21.29
N GLY A 361 -14.09 0.83 -20.36
CA GLY A 361 -15.05 1.24 -19.32
C GLY A 361 -15.22 0.21 -18.22
N TYR A 362 -14.50 -0.92 -18.28
CA TYR A 362 -14.64 -2.00 -17.31
C TYR A 362 -13.76 -1.77 -16.09
N ARG A 363 -14.35 -2.00 -14.92
CA ARG A 363 -13.63 -2.06 -13.66
C ARG A 363 -12.83 -3.36 -13.59
N SER A 364 -11.57 -3.23 -13.20
CA SER A 364 -10.74 -4.37 -12.80
C SER A 364 -11.31 -5.00 -11.52
N THR A 365 -11.34 -6.33 -11.44
CA THR A 365 -11.91 -7.06 -10.29
C THR A 365 -10.90 -8.03 -9.71
N LEU A 366 -10.86 -8.13 -8.39
CA LEU A 366 -10.10 -9.17 -7.70
C LEU A 366 -10.92 -10.45 -7.68
N LEU A 367 -10.26 -11.57 -7.93
CA LEU A 367 -10.88 -12.89 -8.06
C LEU A 367 -10.35 -13.81 -6.95
N ASP A 368 -11.19 -14.74 -6.49
CA ASP A 368 -10.82 -15.82 -5.60
C ASP A 368 -10.13 -16.98 -6.35
N GLN A 369 -9.83 -18.06 -5.63
CA GLN A 369 -9.15 -19.24 -6.16
C GLN A 369 -9.99 -20.02 -7.20
N GLN A 370 -11.29 -19.77 -7.24
CA GLN A 370 -12.23 -20.36 -8.20
C GLN A 370 -12.49 -19.41 -9.39
N GLY A 371 -11.91 -18.21 -9.37
CA GLY A 371 -12.06 -17.20 -10.41
C GLY A 371 -13.33 -16.38 -10.28
N LYS A 372 -14.01 -16.45 -9.13
CA LYS A 372 -15.19 -15.63 -8.82
C LYS A 372 -14.75 -14.30 -8.19
N PRO A 373 -15.40 -13.17 -8.48
CA PRO A 373 -15.09 -11.88 -7.89
C PRO A 373 -15.26 -11.90 -6.37
N ILE A 374 -14.30 -11.26 -5.71
CA ILE A 374 -14.33 -11.04 -4.26
C ILE A 374 -15.35 -9.93 -3.96
N ASP A 375 -16.35 -10.22 -3.13
CA ASP A 375 -17.43 -9.27 -2.78
C ASP A 375 -16.94 -8.02 -2.06
N ARG A 376 -16.00 -8.18 -1.11
CA ARG A 376 -15.42 -7.09 -0.30
C ARG A 376 -13.92 -6.96 -0.56
N PRO A 377 -13.51 -6.44 -1.74
CA PRO A 377 -12.12 -6.47 -2.15
C PRO A 377 -11.20 -5.62 -1.27
N LEU A 378 -11.67 -4.48 -0.75
CA LEU A 378 -10.85 -3.61 0.11
C LEU A 378 -10.58 -4.25 1.49
N GLU A 379 -11.58 -4.88 2.09
CA GLU A 379 -11.42 -5.66 3.32
C GLU A 379 -10.48 -6.85 3.11
N PHE A 380 -10.59 -7.53 1.96
CA PHE A 380 -9.69 -8.64 1.61
C PHE A 380 -8.21 -8.21 1.59
N LEU A 381 -7.92 -7.01 1.06
CA LEU A 381 -6.54 -6.48 1.02
C LEU A 381 -5.95 -6.26 2.42
N GLN A 382 -6.77 -6.10 3.47
CA GLN A 382 -6.32 -5.89 4.85
C GLN A 382 -5.62 -7.11 5.46
N ASN A 383 -5.91 -8.32 4.97
CA ASN A 383 -5.36 -9.57 5.53
C ASN A 383 -4.45 -10.33 4.54
N LEU A 384 -4.02 -9.65 3.49
CA LEU A 384 -3.26 -10.25 2.41
C LEU A 384 -1.88 -10.74 2.88
N ARG A 385 -1.56 -12.01 2.61
CA ARG A 385 -0.30 -12.63 3.03
C ARG A 385 0.87 -12.10 2.21
N ARG A 386 2.02 -11.95 2.87
CA ARG A 386 3.26 -11.50 2.24
C ARG A 386 4.28 -12.63 2.21
N LEU A 387 4.95 -12.80 1.09
CA LEU A 387 5.99 -13.80 0.86
C LEU A 387 7.26 -13.41 1.64
N PRO A 388 7.72 -14.23 2.59
CA PRO A 388 8.98 -14.01 3.29
C PRO A 388 10.17 -14.11 2.33
N ARG A 389 11.25 -13.37 2.60
CA ARG A 389 12.49 -13.43 1.80
C ARG A 389 12.99 -14.87 1.63
N GLN A 390 13.06 -15.66 2.70
CA GLN A 390 13.55 -17.04 2.62
C GLN A 390 12.76 -17.89 1.61
N ALA A 391 11.43 -17.81 1.65
CA ALA A 391 10.56 -18.55 0.72
C ALA A 391 10.77 -18.17 -0.75
N LEU A 392 11.10 -16.90 -1.03
CA LEU A 392 11.48 -16.45 -2.37
C LEU A 392 12.79 -17.09 -2.85
N TYR A 393 13.82 -17.13 -1.99
CA TYR A 393 15.11 -17.74 -2.34
C TYR A 393 14.98 -19.26 -2.52
N ASP A 394 14.16 -19.92 -1.69
CA ASP A 394 13.86 -21.35 -1.82
C ASP A 394 13.11 -21.65 -3.13
N LEU A 395 12.17 -20.78 -3.53
CA LEU A 395 11.50 -20.86 -4.83
C LEU A 395 12.52 -20.74 -5.98
N VAL A 396 13.38 -19.74 -5.95
CA VAL A 396 14.45 -19.57 -6.97
C VAL A 396 15.33 -20.82 -7.00
N GLY A 397 15.73 -21.36 -5.84
CA GLY A 397 16.50 -22.59 -5.72
C GLY A 397 15.83 -23.78 -6.40
N ARG A 398 14.53 -23.99 -6.14
CA ARG A 398 13.73 -25.07 -6.75
C ARG A 398 13.55 -24.92 -8.25
N LEU A 399 13.48 -23.69 -8.77
CA LEU A 399 13.27 -23.42 -10.19
C LEU A 399 14.56 -23.36 -11.02
N LYS A 400 15.74 -23.17 -10.41
CA LYS A 400 17.05 -23.10 -11.10
C LYS A 400 17.31 -24.23 -12.12
N PRO A 401 16.94 -25.51 -11.86
CA PRO A 401 17.12 -26.58 -12.85
C PRO A 401 16.39 -26.34 -14.18
N LEU A 402 15.38 -25.44 -14.22
CA LEU A 402 14.61 -25.10 -15.42
C LEU A 402 15.26 -24.01 -16.28
N ALA A 403 16.39 -23.43 -15.86
CA ALA A 403 17.01 -22.26 -16.49
C ALA A 403 17.48 -22.46 -17.94
N GLY A 404 17.70 -23.71 -18.38
CA GLY A 404 18.21 -24.03 -19.73
C GLY A 404 17.23 -23.86 -20.89
N LEU A 405 16.01 -23.37 -20.66
CA LEU A 405 14.90 -23.43 -21.63
C LEU A 405 14.45 -22.08 -22.22
N VAL A 406 15.11 -20.96 -21.88
CA VAL A 406 14.73 -19.63 -22.40
C VAL A 406 15.88 -19.02 -23.20
N PRO A 407 15.71 -18.74 -24.51
CA PRO A 407 16.70 -18.02 -25.29
C PRO A 407 17.01 -16.66 -24.66
N VAL A 408 18.31 -16.35 -24.60
CA VAL A 408 18.83 -15.10 -24.05
C VAL A 408 18.81 -14.07 -25.18
N ASP A 409 18.10 -12.96 -25.01
CA ASP A 409 18.41 -11.74 -25.76
C ASP A 409 19.57 -11.07 -25.02
N SER A 410 20.79 -11.43 -25.42
CA SER A 410 22.04 -10.92 -24.88
C SER A 410 22.36 -9.59 -25.56
N GLY A 411 21.88 -8.50 -24.97
CA GLY A 411 22.40 -7.16 -25.26
C GLY A 411 23.67 -6.88 -24.44
N GLU A 412 24.81 -7.42 -24.88
CA GLU A 412 26.17 -6.89 -24.63
C GLU A 412 26.42 -5.74 -25.65
N ASP A 413 27.24 -4.70 -25.46
CA ASP A 413 28.14 -4.29 -24.40
C ASP A 413 28.58 -2.82 -24.64
N ALA A 414 29.12 -2.22 -23.56
CA ALA A 414 30.18 -1.21 -23.53
C ALA A 414 30.11 0.08 -24.41
N ARG A 415 30.17 1.25 -23.73
CA ARG A 415 31.35 2.13 -23.77
C ARG A 415 31.22 3.38 -22.87
N SER A 416 32.37 3.69 -22.26
CA SER A 416 32.87 5.01 -21.85
C SER A 416 32.39 5.57 -20.51
N SER A 417 33.16 5.23 -19.48
CA SER A 417 33.44 6.03 -18.29
C SER A 417 33.88 7.45 -18.66
N GLY A 418 33.25 8.44 -18.04
CA GLY A 418 33.72 9.82 -17.99
C GLY A 418 33.29 10.42 -16.66
N SER A 419 34.23 10.55 -15.73
CA SER A 419 34.09 11.30 -14.48
C SER A 419 33.99 12.79 -14.80
N PRO A 420 33.13 13.58 -14.13
CA PRO A 420 33.31 15.02 -14.05
C PRO A 420 33.99 15.36 -12.73
N GLU A 421 35.14 16.02 -12.87
CA GLU A 421 35.93 16.66 -11.84
C GLU A 421 35.11 17.69 -11.04
N GLU A 422 35.39 17.74 -9.75
CA GLU A 422 35.03 18.82 -8.85
C GLU A 422 35.72 20.12 -9.30
N SER A 423 34.96 21.21 -9.39
CA SER A 423 35.53 22.56 -9.40
C SER A 423 34.92 23.37 -8.27
N SER A 424 35.78 23.67 -7.30
CA SER A 424 35.56 24.60 -6.21
C SER A 424 35.72 26.03 -6.71
N ALA A 425 34.75 26.90 -6.44
CA ALA A 425 34.91 28.34 -6.48
C ALA A 425 34.21 28.94 -5.25
N GLY A 426 34.96 29.73 -4.49
CA GLY A 426 34.63 30.13 -3.13
C GLY A 426 33.58 31.22 -2.99
N MET A 427 33.11 31.38 -1.75
CA MET A 427 32.39 32.56 -1.28
C MET A 427 32.93 32.97 0.09
N ALA A 428 33.02 34.30 0.26
CA ALA A 428 33.68 35.01 1.34
C ALA A 428 33.04 34.80 2.72
N ALA A 429 33.89 34.90 3.75
CA ALA A 429 33.55 34.77 5.15
C ALA A 429 32.67 35.94 5.65
N VAL A 430 31.58 35.58 6.32
CA VAL A 430 30.83 36.46 7.22
C VAL A 430 31.09 35.98 8.64
N ALA A 431 31.39 36.91 9.55
CA ALA A 431 31.70 36.63 10.94
C ALA A 431 30.50 35.96 11.67
N VAL A 432 30.78 34.87 12.38
CA VAL A 432 29.81 34.09 13.16
C VAL A 432 29.95 34.47 14.65
N PRO A 433 28.84 34.70 15.40
CA PRO A 433 28.89 34.91 16.85
C PRO A 433 29.35 33.64 17.59
N ALA A 434 29.92 33.81 18.79
CA ALA A 434 30.43 32.71 19.62
C ALA A 434 29.37 31.61 19.88
N PRO A 435 29.78 30.31 19.89
CA PRO A 435 28.86 29.19 20.05
C PRO A 435 28.25 29.17 21.47
N PRO A 436 26.96 28.80 21.60
CA PRO A 436 26.36 28.54 22.91
C PRO A 436 27.03 27.33 23.58
N GLU A 437 27.17 27.39 24.91
CA GLU A 437 27.69 26.27 25.71
C GLU A 437 26.95 24.97 25.39
N LEU A 438 27.73 23.96 25.01
CA LEU A 438 27.22 22.61 24.72
C LEU A 438 26.59 22.05 26.00
N ALA A 439 25.32 21.66 25.91
CA ALA A 439 24.69 20.82 26.92
C ALA A 439 25.56 19.58 27.18
N PRO A 440 25.62 19.07 28.42
CA PRO A 440 26.46 17.91 28.75
C PRO A 440 26.16 16.72 27.82
N PRO A 441 27.17 15.89 27.49
CA PRO A 441 26.99 14.75 26.60
C PRO A 441 25.96 13.78 27.18
N TRP A 442 24.98 13.37 26.36
CA TRP A 442 24.03 12.32 26.74
C TRP A 442 24.76 11.05 27.15
N THR A 443 24.32 10.42 28.24
CA THR A 443 24.72 9.07 28.61
C THR A 443 23.89 8.03 27.86
N GLU A 444 24.26 6.75 27.97
CA GLU A 444 23.43 5.65 27.46
C GLU A 444 22.03 5.65 28.11
N ALA A 445 21.94 6.02 29.38
CA ALA A 445 20.66 6.12 30.08
C ALA A 445 19.77 7.24 29.50
N ASP A 446 20.35 8.39 29.16
CA ASP A 446 19.60 9.50 28.55
C ASP A 446 19.08 9.13 27.16
N PHE A 447 19.91 8.45 26.36
CA PHE A 447 19.54 7.98 25.03
C PHE A 447 18.39 6.97 25.09
N GLU A 448 18.45 6.01 26.01
CA GLU A 448 17.41 4.98 26.17
C GLU A 448 16.15 5.52 26.87
N ALA A 449 16.26 6.58 27.68
CA ALA A 449 15.15 7.22 28.38
C ALA A 449 14.37 8.23 27.53
N ASP A 450 14.98 8.86 26.51
CA ASP A 450 14.26 9.78 25.63
C ASP A 450 13.20 9.01 24.80
N ARG A 451 11.95 9.32 25.13
CA ARG A 451 10.78 8.66 24.56
C ARG A 451 10.63 8.88 23.06
N ARG A 452 11.04 10.05 22.54
CA ARG A 452 10.94 10.38 21.11
C ARG A 452 11.96 9.58 20.32
N ILE A 453 13.20 9.51 20.81
CA ILE A 453 14.27 8.73 20.17
C ILE A 453 13.90 7.25 20.15
N ARG A 454 13.45 6.69 21.28
CA ARG A 454 13.00 5.30 21.37
C ARG A 454 11.85 4.99 20.40
N HIS A 455 10.87 5.88 20.32
CA HIS A 455 9.73 5.73 19.41
C HIS A 455 10.17 5.76 17.94
N LEU A 456 11.04 6.69 17.58
CA LEU A 456 11.60 6.75 16.22
C LEU A 456 12.39 5.50 15.84
N LEU A 457 13.18 4.95 16.77
CA LEU A 457 13.91 3.70 16.55
C LEU A 457 12.97 2.49 16.47
N GLY A 458 11.91 2.47 17.27
CA GLY A 458 10.90 1.42 17.24
C GLY A 458 10.10 1.39 15.92
N GLU A 459 9.74 2.56 15.42
CA GLU A 459 8.86 2.70 14.24
C GLU A 459 9.61 2.76 12.90
N CYS A 460 10.88 3.18 12.89
CA CYS A 460 11.70 3.26 11.68
C CYS A 460 12.86 2.24 11.71
N PRO A 461 12.72 1.07 11.04
CA PRO A 461 13.74 0.02 11.02
C PRO A 461 15.11 0.47 10.48
N VAL A 462 15.14 1.52 9.65
CA VAL A 462 16.39 2.09 9.13
C VAL A 462 17.17 2.80 10.24
N LEU A 463 16.50 3.56 11.10
CA LEU A 463 17.17 4.25 12.21
C LEU A 463 17.63 3.25 13.27
N ALA A 464 16.82 2.21 13.54
CA ALA A 464 17.22 1.11 14.41
C ALA A 464 18.49 0.41 13.93
N GLU A 465 18.58 0.11 12.63
CA GLU A 465 19.77 -0.52 12.03
C GLU A 465 21.01 0.38 12.10
N LEU A 466 20.87 1.69 11.89
CA LEU A 466 21.99 2.63 12.07
C LEU A 466 22.51 2.62 13.52
N LYS A 467 21.61 2.62 14.52
CA LYS A 467 22.02 2.46 15.94
C LYS A 467 22.71 1.12 16.16
N ALA A 468 22.15 0.03 15.64
CA ALA A 468 22.73 -1.31 15.77
C ALA A 468 24.13 -1.38 15.16
N GLN A 469 24.39 -0.70 14.04
CA GLN A 469 25.73 -0.61 13.45
C GLN A 469 26.71 0.20 14.29
N VAL A 470 26.26 1.30 14.89
CA VAL A 470 27.07 2.05 15.87
C VAL A 470 27.43 1.14 17.04
N ASP A 471 26.48 0.42 17.61
CA ASP A 471 26.72 -0.44 18.77
C ASP A 471 27.62 -1.64 18.44
N ALA A 472 27.43 -2.27 17.27
CA ALA A 472 28.19 -3.47 16.87
C ALA A 472 29.57 -3.16 16.29
N TYR A 473 29.69 -2.12 15.46
CA TYR A 473 30.88 -1.88 14.63
C TYR A 473 31.58 -0.56 14.94
N ARG A 474 30.95 0.32 15.76
CA ARG A 474 31.51 1.62 16.14
C ARG A 474 31.90 2.45 14.91
N ARG A 475 31.11 2.36 13.84
CA ARG A 475 31.40 3.02 12.56
C ARG A 475 30.13 3.31 11.78
N LEU A 476 30.10 4.45 11.10
CA LEU A 476 29.08 4.83 10.12
C LEU A 476 29.76 5.50 8.93
N THR A 477 29.33 5.19 7.72
CA THR A 477 29.73 5.91 6.51
C THR A 477 29.20 7.35 6.52
N HIS A 478 29.79 8.22 5.70
CA HIS A 478 29.35 9.63 5.61
C HIS A 478 27.85 9.77 5.29
N ASP A 479 27.32 9.00 4.34
CA ASP A 479 25.88 9.04 3.99
C ASP A 479 24.98 8.55 5.14
N GLU A 480 25.43 7.56 5.92
CA GLU A 480 24.72 7.08 7.11
C GLU A 480 24.70 8.13 8.22
N GLN A 481 25.84 8.79 8.45
CA GLN A 481 25.93 9.92 9.39
C GLN A 481 24.99 11.05 8.97
N VAL A 482 24.98 11.42 7.69
CA VAL A 482 24.07 12.44 7.14
C VAL A 482 22.60 12.06 7.36
N VAL A 483 22.23 10.80 7.14
CA VAL A 483 20.86 10.34 7.40
C VAL A 483 20.51 10.43 8.88
N LEU A 484 21.42 10.01 9.77
CA LEU A 484 21.23 10.08 11.22
C LEU A 484 21.04 11.54 11.68
N ILE A 485 21.95 12.43 11.28
CA ILE A 485 21.94 13.87 11.58
C ILE A 485 20.64 14.51 11.09
N HIS A 486 20.28 14.33 9.81
CA HIS A 486 19.09 14.98 9.23
C HIS A 486 17.76 14.27 9.54
N SER A 487 17.78 13.19 10.33
CA SER A 487 16.57 12.57 10.87
C SER A 487 16.40 12.94 12.34
N LEU A 488 17.31 12.47 13.21
CA LEU A 488 17.22 12.69 14.66
C LEU A 488 17.52 14.15 15.01
N GLY A 489 18.42 14.83 14.29
CA GLY A 489 18.82 16.20 14.59
C GLY A 489 17.73 17.27 14.49
N HIS A 490 16.54 16.93 13.96
CA HIS A 490 15.38 17.82 13.93
C HIS A 490 14.48 17.72 15.19
N VAL A 491 14.68 16.70 16.03
CA VAL A 491 13.82 16.49 17.21
C VAL A 491 14.40 17.18 18.45
N PRO A 492 13.59 17.56 19.46
CA PRO A 492 14.13 18.04 20.73
C PRO A 492 14.97 16.93 21.40
N GLY A 493 16.19 17.26 21.85
CA GLY A 493 17.19 16.27 22.30
C GLY A 493 17.95 15.56 21.15
N GLY A 494 17.58 15.86 19.90
CA GLY A 494 18.14 15.26 18.69
C GLY A 494 19.65 15.47 18.51
N PRO A 495 20.19 16.70 18.62
CA PRO A 495 21.63 16.94 18.54
C PRO A 495 22.44 16.11 19.55
N GLN A 496 21.94 15.99 20.78
CA GLN A 496 22.58 15.21 21.83
C GLN A 496 22.53 13.70 21.53
N ALA A 497 21.38 13.21 21.06
CA ALA A 497 21.22 11.82 20.63
C ALA A 497 22.16 11.46 19.47
N VAL A 498 22.27 12.34 18.47
CA VAL A 498 23.17 12.17 17.34
C VAL A 498 24.62 12.20 17.81
N ASN A 499 25.01 13.18 18.62
CA ASN A 499 26.37 13.30 19.14
C ASN A 499 26.76 12.08 19.97
N TYR A 500 25.86 11.56 20.81
CA TYR A 500 26.08 10.33 21.56
C TYR A 500 26.43 9.15 20.63
N LEU A 501 25.68 8.97 19.54
CA LEU A 501 25.96 7.91 18.57
C LEU A 501 27.24 8.17 17.76
N LEU A 502 27.50 9.42 17.37
CA LEU A 502 28.67 9.78 16.58
C LEU A 502 29.97 9.70 17.39
N GLN A 503 29.96 10.09 18.67
CA GLN A 503 31.11 9.94 19.58
C GLN A 503 31.44 8.48 19.85
N LYS A 504 30.49 7.56 19.64
CA LYS A 504 30.77 6.13 19.67
C LYS A 504 31.58 5.67 18.45
N CYS A 505 31.51 6.38 17.32
CA CYS A 505 32.20 6.00 16.09
C CYS A 505 33.67 6.41 16.10
N VAL A 506 34.54 5.54 15.57
CA VAL A 506 36.00 5.76 15.57
C VAL A 506 36.47 6.78 14.53
N ASP A 507 35.64 7.08 13.53
CA ASP A 507 35.99 7.87 12.35
C ASP A 507 35.26 9.22 12.27
N VAL A 508 34.70 9.68 13.38
CA VAL A 508 33.98 10.97 13.44
C VAL A 508 34.87 12.04 14.09
N ALA A 509 35.17 13.09 13.33
CA ALA A 509 35.92 14.24 13.85
C ALA A 509 35.06 15.07 14.82
N PRO A 510 35.65 15.68 15.87
CA PRO A 510 34.93 16.53 16.83
C PRO A 510 34.10 17.64 16.18
N ASP A 511 34.57 18.21 15.06
CA ASP A 511 33.89 19.26 14.31
C ASP A 511 32.63 18.78 13.58
N SER A 512 32.42 17.46 13.49
CA SER A 512 31.22 16.85 12.90
C SER A 512 30.07 16.74 13.90
N LEU A 513 30.30 17.09 15.18
CA LEU A 513 29.27 17.07 16.21
C LEU A 513 28.30 18.24 16.06
N MET A 514 27.03 17.96 16.31
CA MET A 514 25.95 18.93 16.23
C MET A 514 26.00 19.90 17.40
N GLN A 515 25.96 21.19 17.10
CA GLN A 515 25.89 22.25 18.13
C GLN A 515 24.45 22.61 18.52
N SER A 516 23.51 22.51 17.58
CA SER A 516 22.12 22.90 17.80
C SER A 516 21.17 22.07 16.94
N ARG A 517 19.87 22.14 17.29
CA ARG A 517 18.80 21.48 16.54
C ARG A 517 18.71 22.06 15.13
N LEU A 518 18.60 21.19 14.15
CA LEU A 518 18.49 21.60 12.74
C LEU A 518 17.20 22.39 12.51
N LYS A 519 17.33 23.48 11.73
CA LYS A 519 16.20 24.26 11.23
C LYS A 519 15.82 23.78 9.84
N GLY A 520 14.54 23.90 9.49
CA GLY A 520 14.00 23.47 8.20
C GLY A 520 13.51 22.03 8.19
N ASN A 521 13.41 21.47 6.97
CA ASN A 521 12.70 20.23 6.69
C ASN A 521 13.57 18.98 6.92
N PRO A 522 13.13 18.00 7.74
CA PRO A 522 13.80 16.70 7.90
C PRO A 522 14.03 15.96 6.58
N ILE A 523 15.05 15.11 6.54
CA ILE A 523 15.35 14.29 5.35
C ILE A 523 14.16 13.38 5.00
N SER A 524 13.80 13.33 3.71
CA SER A 524 12.68 12.52 3.23
C SER A 524 13.07 11.04 3.07
N CYS A 525 12.12 10.12 3.27
CA CYS A 525 12.33 8.68 3.05
C CYS A 525 12.87 8.35 1.64
N PRO A 526 12.40 9.00 0.54
CA PRO A 526 13.01 8.83 -0.78
C PRO A 526 14.50 9.22 -0.82
N LYS A 527 14.89 10.32 -0.15
CA LYS A 527 16.29 10.77 -0.09
C LYS A 527 17.15 9.82 0.75
N ILE A 528 16.60 9.27 1.85
CA ILE A 528 17.24 8.22 2.65
C ILE A 528 17.50 6.97 1.77
N ARG A 529 16.47 6.46 1.09
CA ARG A 529 16.57 5.27 0.21
C ARG A 529 17.60 5.45 -0.90
N LYS A 530 17.70 6.66 -1.46
CA LYS A 530 18.71 7.00 -2.47
C LYS A 530 20.13 7.01 -1.90
N ARG A 531 20.34 7.49 -0.68
CA ARG A 531 21.66 7.60 -0.04
C ARG A 531 22.16 6.28 0.54
N ILE A 532 21.35 5.62 1.35
CA ILE A 532 21.73 4.41 2.10
C ILE A 532 20.93 3.18 1.65
N GLY A 533 20.86 3.00 0.33
CA GLY A 533 20.14 1.90 -0.30
C GLY A 533 20.55 0.53 0.25
N HIS A 534 21.83 0.34 0.58
CA HIS A 534 22.39 -0.88 1.15
C HIS A 534 21.85 -1.23 2.54
N ILE A 535 21.39 -0.24 3.32
CA ILE A 535 20.68 -0.46 4.60
C ILE A 535 19.20 -0.74 4.36
N THR A 536 18.54 0.12 3.56
CA THR A 536 17.10 0.03 3.33
C THR A 536 16.66 -1.28 2.68
N ARG A 537 17.55 -1.94 1.92
CA ARG A 537 17.38 -3.29 1.35
C ARG A 537 17.38 -4.40 2.41
N LYS A 538 18.14 -4.26 3.49
CA LYS A 538 18.32 -5.31 4.50
C LYS A 538 17.15 -5.40 5.46
N VAL A 539 16.55 -4.25 5.79
CA VAL A 539 15.52 -4.11 6.81
C VAL A 539 14.10 -4.03 6.23
N LYS A 540 13.07 -4.09 7.08
CA LYS A 540 11.64 -3.95 6.70
C LYS A 540 11.25 -2.50 6.36
N CYS A 541 12.04 -1.80 5.54
CA CYS A 541 11.80 -0.39 5.18
C CYS A 541 10.60 -0.23 4.23
N ARG A 542 9.41 -0.09 4.82
CA ARG A 542 8.11 0.12 4.13
C ARG A 542 7.20 1.11 4.88
N CYS A 543 7.78 2.07 5.60
CA CYS A 543 7.02 3.03 6.41
C CYS A 543 5.86 3.65 5.62
N SER A 544 4.68 3.66 6.25
CA SER A 544 3.44 4.24 5.75
C SER A 544 3.01 5.31 6.75
N PHE A 545 2.79 6.54 6.29
CA PHE A 545 2.44 7.68 7.14
C PHE A 545 0.95 8.01 6.96
N GLU A 546 0.12 7.01 7.27
CA GLU A 546 -1.34 7.03 7.10
C GLU A 546 -1.98 8.27 7.76
N PHE A 547 -1.47 8.60 8.94
CA PHE A 547 -1.92 9.69 9.80
C PHE A 547 -1.48 11.09 9.32
N ALA A 548 -0.58 11.19 8.34
CA ALA A 548 -0.01 12.46 7.86
C ALA A 548 -0.06 12.60 6.32
N PRO A 549 -1.25 12.54 5.70
CA PRO A 549 -1.38 12.39 4.24
C PRO A 549 -0.92 13.62 3.43
N THR A 550 -0.86 14.80 4.04
CA THR A 550 -0.39 16.06 3.42
C THR A 550 1.11 16.30 3.59
N HIS A 551 1.79 15.47 4.37
CA HIS A 551 3.21 15.62 4.65
C HIS A 551 4.04 14.72 3.74
N TYR A 552 5.21 15.20 3.34
CA TYR A 552 6.15 14.36 2.63
C TYR A 552 6.70 13.29 3.58
N PRO A 553 6.94 12.05 3.12
CA PRO A 553 7.35 10.97 4.00
C PRO A 553 8.74 11.22 4.60
N THR A 554 8.84 11.19 5.92
CA THR A 554 10.09 11.32 6.68
C THR A 554 9.99 10.53 7.99
N PRO A 555 11.09 9.93 8.52
CA PRO A 555 11.03 9.21 9.78
C PRO A 555 10.46 10.01 10.95
N VAL A 556 10.67 11.33 10.96
CA VAL A 556 10.20 12.23 12.03
C VAL A 556 8.67 12.20 12.18
N LEU A 557 7.91 11.90 11.11
CA LEU A 557 6.45 11.80 11.18
C LEU A 557 5.99 10.69 12.15
N HIS A 558 6.79 9.66 12.41
CA HIS A 558 6.43 8.65 13.41
C HIS A 558 6.20 9.26 14.81
N LEU A 559 6.73 10.45 15.12
CA LEU A 559 6.44 11.13 16.38
C LEU A 559 4.98 11.57 16.52
N GLU A 560 4.21 11.70 15.44
CA GLU A 560 2.79 12.02 15.52
C GLU A 560 1.97 10.85 16.08
N THR A 561 2.49 9.62 16.01
CA THR A 561 1.87 8.44 16.65
C THR A 561 2.35 8.21 18.07
N LEU A 562 3.23 9.08 18.59
CA LEU A 562 3.68 8.99 19.96
C LEU A 562 2.51 9.35 20.89
N PRO A 563 2.05 8.45 21.79
CA PRO A 563 0.90 8.74 22.63
C PRO A 563 1.13 10.01 23.48
N ALA A 564 0.10 10.82 23.72
CA ALA A 564 0.23 11.95 24.64
C ALA A 564 0.67 11.45 26.03
N GLU A 565 1.45 12.25 26.77
CA GLU A 565 1.63 12.00 28.19
C GLU A 565 0.25 12.11 28.83
N THR A 566 -0.32 10.96 29.22
CA THR A 566 -1.42 10.98 30.18
C THR A 566 -0.78 11.52 31.47
N PRO A 567 -1.25 12.65 32.04
CA PRO A 567 -0.81 13.03 33.37
C PRO A 567 -1.03 11.81 34.24
N ALA A 568 0.04 11.31 34.85
CA ALA A 568 -0.03 10.13 35.68
C ALA A 568 -1.15 10.34 36.70
N GLU A 569 -2.24 9.59 36.58
CA GLU A 569 -3.12 9.38 37.71
C GLU A 569 -2.23 8.91 38.86
N PRO A 570 -2.40 9.46 40.08
CA PRO A 570 -1.55 9.10 41.21
C PRO A 570 -1.54 7.58 41.30
N ALA A 571 -0.35 7.01 41.07
CA ALA A 571 -0.17 5.59 40.88
C ALA A 571 -0.83 4.86 42.05
N GLN A 572 -1.99 4.26 41.78
CA GLN A 572 -2.52 3.25 42.67
C GLN A 572 -1.45 2.17 42.71
N GLN A 573 -0.94 1.98 43.93
CA GLN A 573 -0.01 0.93 44.31
C GLN A 573 -0.56 -0.40 43.76
N GLN A 574 -0.07 -0.82 42.60
CA GLN A 574 -0.19 -2.19 42.16
C GLN A 574 1.10 -2.88 42.56
N ASP A 575 0.91 -3.87 43.42
CA ASP A 575 1.91 -4.57 44.18
C ASP A 575 3.12 -4.98 43.35
N ALA A 576 4.28 -4.57 43.86
CA ALA A 576 5.58 -5.01 43.40
C ALA A 576 5.78 -6.50 43.74
N ALA A 577 5.27 -7.37 42.89
CA ALA A 577 5.68 -8.77 42.81
C ALA A 577 6.39 -8.99 41.47
N GLY A 578 7.54 -8.35 41.28
CA GLY A 578 8.31 -8.44 40.04
C GLY A 578 9.80 -8.45 40.33
N ASP A 579 10.38 -9.65 40.30
CA ASP A 579 11.82 -9.95 40.18
C ASP A 579 12.83 -9.09 40.99
N PRO A 580 13.52 -9.67 41.99
CA PRO A 580 14.58 -8.98 42.75
C PRO A 580 15.65 -8.28 41.91
N GLN A 581 15.94 -8.79 40.70
CA GLN A 581 16.94 -8.16 39.81
C GLN A 581 16.40 -6.85 39.22
N THR A 582 15.11 -6.78 38.92
CA THR A 582 14.44 -5.57 38.44
C THR A 582 14.39 -4.49 39.51
N LEU A 583 14.11 -4.85 40.77
CA LEU A 583 14.16 -3.93 41.91
C LEU A 583 15.59 -3.44 42.20
N ALA A 584 16.59 -4.34 42.18
CA ALA A 584 17.99 -3.97 42.39
C ALA A 584 18.52 -3.04 41.29
N ARG A 585 18.15 -3.30 40.03
CA ARG A 585 18.50 -2.41 38.90
C ARG A 585 17.88 -1.04 39.06
N ARG A 586 16.59 -0.97 39.40
CA ARG A 586 15.87 0.30 39.59
C ARG A 586 16.41 1.10 40.78
N TYR A 587 16.71 0.45 41.90
CA TYR A 587 17.40 1.08 43.03
C TYR A 587 18.78 1.62 42.63
N GLY A 588 19.58 0.84 41.91
CA GLY A 588 20.91 1.27 41.46
C GLY A 588 20.88 2.48 40.50
N VAL A 589 19.81 2.62 39.70
CA VAL A 589 19.59 3.83 38.88
C VAL A 589 19.26 5.03 39.77
N LEU A 590 18.32 4.87 40.71
CA LEU A 590 17.91 5.96 41.62
C LEU A 590 19.05 6.41 42.54
N ASP A 591 19.88 5.50 43.05
CA ASP A 591 21.02 5.85 43.91
C ASP A 591 22.10 6.62 43.14
N ARG A 592 22.32 6.30 41.85
CA ARG A 592 23.23 7.08 41.00
C ARG A 592 22.68 8.47 40.71
N GLN A 593 21.40 8.57 40.33
CA GLN A 593 20.73 9.86 40.12
C GLN A 593 20.78 10.74 41.37
N ARG A 594 20.57 10.16 42.55
CA ARG A 594 20.71 10.87 43.83
C ARG A 594 22.11 11.45 44.00
N ARG A 595 23.17 10.66 43.76
CA ARG A 595 24.56 11.12 43.88
C ARG A 595 24.91 12.23 42.88
N GLU A 596 24.40 12.12 41.65
CA GLU A 596 24.59 13.15 40.62
C GLU A 596 23.89 14.46 41.01
N ILE A 597 22.64 14.39 41.47
CA ILE A 597 21.90 15.56 41.97
C ILE A 597 22.62 16.18 43.18
N GLU A 598 23.08 15.36 44.13
CA GLU A 598 23.85 15.84 45.28
C GLU A 598 25.16 16.52 44.84
N GLN A 599 25.86 16.00 43.84
CA GLN A 599 27.09 16.60 43.32
C GLN A 599 26.82 17.92 42.60
N GLN A 600 25.80 17.97 41.75
CA GLN A 600 25.37 19.20 41.06
C GLN A 600 24.94 20.26 42.07
N TRP A 601 24.18 19.86 43.09
CA TRP A 601 23.78 20.73 44.18
C TRP A 601 25.00 21.31 44.92
N ARG A 602 25.99 20.48 45.28
CA ARG A 602 27.23 20.96 45.93
C ARG A 602 28.01 21.92 45.05
N GLN A 603 28.19 21.60 43.77
CA GLN A 603 28.90 22.47 42.83
C GLN A 603 28.19 23.83 42.70
N MET A 604 26.86 23.83 42.61
CA MET A 604 26.08 25.06 42.53
C MET A 604 26.15 25.85 43.84
N HIS A 605 26.06 25.17 44.98
CA HIS A 605 26.19 25.78 46.30
C HIS A 605 27.55 26.47 46.46
N GLU A 606 28.66 25.79 46.16
CA GLU A 606 30.01 26.37 46.21
C GLU A 606 30.21 27.51 45.21
N ALA A 607 29.59 27.43 44.02
CA ALA A 607 29.63 28.52 43.04
C ALA A 607 28.91 29.76 43.56
N ILE A 608 27.73 29.60 44.17
CA ILE A 608 26.98 30.72 44.76
C ILE A 608 27.75 31.30 45.95
N CYS A 609 28.29 30.48 46.85
CA CYS A 609 29.10 30.98 47.97
C CYS A 609 30.31 31.80 47.50
N ARG A 610 31.07 31.31 46.52
CA ARG A 610 32.20 32.05 45.92
C ARG A 610 31.77 33.37 45.27
N LEU A 611 30.60 33.41 44.63
CA LEU A 611 30.05 34.64 44.06
C LEU A 611 29.67 35.65 45.14
N LEU A 612 29.22 35.18 46.31
CA LEU A 612 28.82 36.02 47.44
C LEU A 612 30.00 36.52 48.27
N ASP A 613 31.08 35.74 48.41
CA ASP A 613 32.32 36.17 49.09
C ASP A 613 33.00 37.36 48.40
N GLY A 614 32.83 37.49 47.08
CA GLY A 614 33.33 38.62 46.31
C GLY A 614 32.50 39.90 46.44
N ARG A 615 31.39 39.89 47.20
CA ARG A 615 30.46 41.02 47.32
C ARG A 615 30.49 41.63 48.74
N PRO A 616 30.48 42.98 48.86
CA PRO A 616 30.54 43.65 50.15
C PRO A 616 29.30 43.43 51.04
N ASP A 617 28.17 43.06 50.46
CA ASP A 617 26.90 42.80 51.15
C ASP A 617 26.55 41.31 51.24
N ARG A 618 27.40 40.41 50.70
CA ARG A 618 27.22 38.94 50.64
C ARG A 618 25.80 38.50 50.23
N ARG A 619 25.17 39.27 49.33
CA ARG A 619 23.80 39.06 48.85
C ARG A 619 23.72 38.92 47.32
N LEU A 620 22.85 38.04 46.86
CA LEU A 620 22.54 37.84 45.44
C LEU A 620 21.03 37.91 45.23
N GLN A 621 20.57 39.02 44.65
CA GLN A 621 19.17 39.20 44.26
C GLN A 621 18.83 38.38 43.02
N CYS A 622 17.70 37.69 43.05
CA CYS A 622 17.08 36.93 41.96
C CYS A 622 15.64 37.43 41.72
N GLU A 623 14.97 36.90 40.69
CA GLU A 623 13.61 37.34 40.32
C GLU A 623 12.54 37.03 41.38
N GLU A 624 12.72 35.96 42.17
CA GLU A 624 11.73 35.47 43.15
C GLU A 624 12.16 35.64 44.62
N GLY A 625 13.29 36.29 44.86
CA GLY A 625 13.90 36.41 46.18
C GLY A 625 15.40 36.66 46.11
N ARG A 626 16.11 36.41 47.19
CA ARG A 626 17.56 36.63 47.30
C ARG A 626 18.25 35.52 48.09
N TYR A 627 19.47 35.22 47.70
CA TYR A 627 20.38 34.40 48.49
C TYR A 627 21.26 35.28 49.38
N GLU A 628 21.37 34.94 50.66
CA GLU A 628 22.29 35.55 51.61
C GLU A 628 23.25 34.49 52.16
N LEU A 629 24.53 34.82 52.28
CA LEU A 629 25.51 33.95 52.94
C LEU A 629 25.66 34.40 54.40
N SER A 630 25.10 33.62 55.33
CA SER A 630 25.15 33.88 56.78
C SER A 630 26.27 33.09 57.42
N ASP A 631 26.97 33.71 58.36
CA ASP A 631 27.96 33.04 59.22
C ASP A 631 27.34 32.87 60.62
N GLU A 632 26.95 31.63 60.95
CA GLU A 632 26.49 31.26 62.29
C GLU A 632 27.53 30.30 62.89
N ASP A 633 28.14 30.68 64.02
CA ASP A 633 29.13 29.90 64.75
C ASP A 633 30.34 29.40 63.91
N GLY A 634 30.75 30.15 62.89
CA GLY A 634 31.88 29.81 62.02
C GLY A 634 31.53 28.82 60.91
N ILE A 635 30.25 28.56 60.67
CA ILE A 635 29.74 27.75 59.57
C ILE A 635 28.98 28.65 58.59
N GLU A 636 29.56 28.82 57.41
CA GLU A 636 28.93 29.57 56.33
C GLU A 636 27.74 28.79 55.76
N THR A 637 26.55 29.38 55.86
CA THR A 637 25.29 28.77 55.39
C THR A 637 24.65 29.68 54.34
N LEU A 638 24.35 29.11 53.17
CA LEU A 638 23.63 29.79 52.11
C LEU A 638 22.11 29.72 52.36
N VAL A 639 21.49 30.87 52.60
CA VAL A 639 20.06 30.98 52.93
C VAL A 639 19.30 31.63 51.78
N TRP A 640 18.18 31.04 51.36
CA TRP A 640 17.23 31.64 50.42
C TRP A 640 16.15 32.42 51.16
N ILE A 641 15.95 33.68 50.77
CA ILE A 641 14.92 34.57 51.31
C ILE A 641 14.01 35.00 50.15
N PRO A 642 12.76 34.55 50.07
CA PRO A 642 11.82 34.97 49.02
C PRO A 642 11.47 36.46 49.14
N ASP A 643 11.16 37.13 48.01
CA ASP A 643 10.70 38.52 48.01
C ASP A 643 9.19 38.60 48.33
N ASP A 644 8.80 39.45 49.28
CA ASP A 644 7.41 39.60 49.78
C ASP A 644 6.38 40.17 48.76
N ARG A 645 6.67 40.14 47.46
CA ARG A 645 5.67 40.51 46.43
C ARG A 645 4.78 39.32 46.09
N GLY A 646 3.81 39.08 46.98
CA GLY A 646 2.50 38.57 46.60
C GLY A 646 2.40 37.09 46.28
N VAL A 647 2.73 36.22 47.24
CA VAL A 647 2.00 34.96 47.35
C VAL A 647 0.70 35.26 48.09
N ALA A 648 -0.37 35.50 47.33
CA ALA A 648 -1.71 35.25 47.85
C ALA A 648 -1.78 33.74 48.16
N GLY A 649 -1.41 33.38 49.39
CA GLY A 649 -1.58 32.02 49.88
C GLY A 649 -3.08 31.67 49.88
N PRO A 650 -3.45 30.42 49.57
CA PRO A 650 -4.81 29.96 49.83
C PRO A 650 -5.09 30.13 51.34
N PRO A 651 -6.34 30.40 51.74
CA PRO A 651 -6.65 30.67 53.14
C PRO A 651 -6.16 29.53 54.01
N GLY A 652 -5.22 29.85 54.91
CA GLY A 652 -4.68 28.91 55.87
C GLY A 652 -5.81 28.37 56.74
N ASN A 653 -5.94 27.05 56.80
CA ASN A 653 -6.65 26.38 57.87
C ASN A 653 -6.02 26.83 59.19
N GLY A 654 -6.80 27.55 59.97
CA GLY A 654 -6.42 27.98 61.31
C GLY A 654 -6.09 26.80 62.22
N PRO A 655 -5.33 27.03 63.29
CA PRO A 655 -4.98 25.99 64.24
C PRO A 655 -6.25 25.52 64.94
N ASP A 656 -6.55 24.23 64.82
CA ASP A 656 -7.54 23.52 65.61
C ASP A 656 -7.11 23.55 67.09
N ARG A 657 -7.56 24.60 67.79
CA ARG A 657 -7.55 24.69 69.24
C ARG A 657 -8.96 24.41 69.72
N GLY A 658 -9.17 23.15 70.11
CA GLY A 658 -10.00 22.69 71.22
C GLY A 658 -11.34 23.38 71.42
N ASN A 659 -12.41 22.67 71.07
CA ASN A 659 -13.71 22.93 71.67
C ASN A 659 -13.86 22.06 72.94
N PRO A 660 -14.13 22.66 74.12
CA PRO A 660 -14.36 21.93 75.34
C PRO A 660 -15.75 21.29 75.32
N GLY A 661 -15.88 20.11 75.95
CA GLY A 661 -17.19 19.52 76.22
C GLY A 661 -18.04 20.40 77.14
N PRO A 662 -19.36 20.17 77.14
CA PRO A 662 -20.05 20.00 78.41
C PRO A 662 -20.93 18.75 78.42
N ALA A 663 -20.67 17.92 79.43
CA ALA A 663 -21.61 17.47 80.44
C ALA A 663 -23.08 17.14 80.08
N GLU A 664 -23.41 15.90 80.43
CA GLU A 664 -24.59 15.47 81.20
C GLU A 664 -25.96 15.35 80.51
N GLY A 665 -26.58 14.18 80.68
CA GLY A 665 -28.00 14.02 80.47
C GLY A 665 -28.53 12.59 80.40
N SER A 666 -28.46 11.87 81.52
CA SER A 666 -29.26 10.67 81.90
C SER A 666 -28.91 9.31 81.31
#